data_AF-A0AAV6X7Y3-F1
#
_entry.id   AF-A0AAV6X7Y3-F1
#
_cell.length_a   1.000
_cell.length_b   1.000
_cell.length_c   1.000
_cell.angle_alpha   90.00
_cell.angle_beta   90.00
_cell.angle_gamma   90.00
#
_symmetry.space_group_name_H-M   'P 1'
#
loop_
_entity.id
_entity.type
_entity.pdbx_description
1 polymer ?
#
loop_
_entity_poly.entity_id
_entity_poly.type
_entity_poly.pdbx_seq_one_letter_code
_entity_poly.pdbx_strand_id
1 'polypeptide(L)'
;MVLNAIGHDDSNGKIAFEKDTNRILFQPPNDHLLPRKIEAFRKIAKKLGGILFMSQYRSTSVHLLGGCIASSDASSGVCNPDGQVFDPTSSSPSGVHQGLYICDASIIPCSVGINPCLTIAAAAEHVSRHLVRDCIGNFVSRKFDRKPGLIYNGKVKKECNALVMAKETMRGRIGGMPCTAYLKLRFNTRRNSDKMEFDPLLRGEVSGYIVCRAIEMDKMYIIHGEVDLCKTDRRTPYTQYMQYSLLLAASSGSRYILEGRKIMNPYLLASYAWRESTTLNVTLRKIVNDNLGGDESIKLRGKLHISPFELLKSMFTLKGRTRSKFIFLMMKSLLETYILQVPRDSHLEFAPKELAQELYPNSTIHEIKTEDGFTIFCQHWQYNDSKTGLERERKLYPVLLINGYSTESYCLPTEPNDLVRTLLKDVHDVWLLRPRLHPLNSSDCFSIEDIGRKDIAASFKKIIEFYGEPIKVHIVAHCVGGLAVHISIMGGYVLSKNIASLSCTNSSMFFKLTTSSLVKMWLPLVPISMAILGKYRKLPLLQASSTSFRHGLLKSIARLIPRCERCTCDECEVFSGVFGNTFWHENVSETMHYWMNKENLPRLPMAGFPHLRRICNAGFIVDNEGNNAYLIHPERMALPTLYISGGRTLLVTPETSFLANKYMKLHQPGYRHERVVIDGFGHSDLLIGERSNEKVFPYIQKHIKLAEEEISSSKTPREEKYMKEALNWSADPYDQDEGRFGSWIISLIIIILLVLMFKLFFLLGFS
;
A
#
# COMPACT_ATOMS: atom_id res chain seq x y z
N MET A 1 30.95 -13.95 -0.19
CA MET A 1 30.35 -15.18 0.38
C MET A 1 31.19 -15.60 1.58
N VAL A 2 30.57 -15.93 2.71
CA VAL A 2 31.27 -16.39 3.92
C VAL A 2 30.99 -17.89 4.09
N LEU A 3 32.05 -18.70 4.24
CA LEU A 3 31.95 -20.13 4.49
C LEU A 3 32.34 -20.38 5.95
N ASN A 4 31.46 -21.06 6.70
CA ASN A 4 31.70 -21.44 8.09
C ASN A 4 31.61 -22.97 8.23
N ALA A 5 32.56 -23.58 8.93
CA ALA A 5 32.59 -25.01 9.21
C ALA A 5 32.78 -25.19 10.71
N ILE A 6 31.86 -25.94 11.31
CA ILE A 6 31.84 -26.25 12.73
C ILE A 6 32.03 -27.77 12.85
N GLY A 7 32.73 -28.21 13.88
CA GLY A 7 32.98 -29.62 14.14
C GLY A 7 33.60 -29.81 15.51
N HIS A 8 33.89 -31.07 15.84
CA HIS A 8 34.58 -31.40 17.08
C HIS A 8 36.06 -31.01 17.02
N ASP A 9 36.58 -30.67 18.20
CA ASP A 9 37.99 -30.45 18.52
C ASP A 9 38.35 -31.26 19.77
N ASP A 10 39.62 -31.26 20.15
CA ASP A 10 40.09 -31.97 21.35
C ASP A 10 39.75 -31.25 22.66
N SER A 11 39.03 -30.10 22.60
CA SER A 11 38.66 -29.28 23.76
C SER A 11 39.83 -28.93 24.69
N ASN A 12 41.06 -28.89 24.16
CA ASN A 12 42.31 -28.64 24.88
C ASN A 12 42.85 -27.22 24.70
N GLY A 13 42.02 -26.29 24.20
CA GLY A 13 42.37 -24.89 24.05
C GLY A 13 42.59 -24.22 25.40
N LYS A 14 43.52 -23.25 25.46
CA LYS A 14 43.85 -22.54 26.70
C LYS A 14 43.81 -21.04 26.47
N ILE A 15 43.22 -20.33 27.43
CA ILE A 15 43.29 -18.87 27.52
C ILE A 15 43.92 -18.55 28.87
N ALA A 16 45.08 -17.90 28.86
CA ALA A 16 45.76 -17.45 30.06
C ALA A 16 45.95 -15.93 30.01
N PHE A 17 45.86 -15.28 31.16
CA PHE A 17 46.16 -13.87 31.30
C PHE A 17 47.49 -13.71 32.02
N GLU A 18 48.50 -13.22 31.32
CA GLU A 18 49.83 -12.96 31.87
C GLU A 18 49.83 -11.57 32.51
N LYS A 19 49.75 -11.53 33.84
CA LYS A 19 49.57 -10.29 34.62
C LYS A 19 50.70 -9.29 34.42
N ASP A 20 51.93 -9.77 34.28
CA ASP A 20 53.13 -8.91 34.21
C ASP A 20 53.23 -8.19 32.86
N THR A 21 52.73 -8.80 31.79
CA THR A 21 52.76 -8.22 30.44
C THR A 21 51.40 -7.63 30.03
N ASN A 22 50.37 -7.83 30.85
CA ASN A 22 48.99 -7.47 30.58
C ASN A 22 48.46 -8.10 29.26
N ARG A 23 48.96 -9.29 28.90
CA ARG A 23 48.64 -9.99 27.65
C ARG A 23 47.73 -11.18 27.86
N ILE A 24 46.84 -11.41 26.90
CA ILE A 24 46.06 -12.64 26.79
C ILE A 24 46.82 -13.60 25.89
N LEU A 25 47.24 -14.73 26.44
CA LEU A 25 47.82 -15.86 25.71
C LEU A 25 46.69 -16.80 25.31
N PHE A 26 46.45 -16.91 24.01
CA PHE A 26 45.45 -17.81 23.43
C PHE A 26 46.13 -18.96 22.70
N GLN A 27 45.95 -20.17 23.21
CA GLN A 27 46.33 -21.41 22.53
C GLN A 27 45.05 -22.06 21.97
N PRO A 28 44.86 -22.11 20.64
CA PRO A 28 43.66 -22.72 20.06
C PRO A 28 43.63 -24.23 20.35
N PRO A 29 42.43 -24.83 20.48
CA PRO A 29 42.29 -26.27 20.58
C PRO A 29 42.77 -26.94 19.30
N ASN A 30 43.25 -28.18 19.43
CA ASN A 30 43.63 -29.00 18.30
C ASN A 30 42.38 -29.51 17.55
N ASP A 31 42.33 -29.27 16.24
CA ASP A 31 41.24 -29.70 15.36
C ASP A 31 41.80 -30.60 14.25
N HIS A 32 41.72 -31.91 14.49
CA HIS A 32 42.19 -32.93 13.54
C HIS A 32 41.45 -32.90 12.18
N LEU A 33 40.26 -32.28 12.11
CA LEU A 33 39.48 -32.18 10.88
C LEU A 33 39.75 -30.89 10.11
N LEU A 34 40.54 -29.95 10.66
CA LEU A 34 40.86 -28.67 10.04
C LEU A 34 41.41 -28.82 8.60
N PRO A 35 42.35 -29.75 8.30
CA PRO A 35 42.82 -29.93 6.92
C PRO A 35 41.70 -30.32 5.94
N ARG A 36 40.75 -31.16 6.39
CA ARG A 36 39.60 -31.59 5.58
C ARG A 36 38.61 -30.44 5.36
N LYS A 37 38.37 -29.61 6.37
CA LYS A 37 37.51 -28.41 6.28
C LYS A 37 38.06 -27.43 5.25
N ILE A 38 39.36 -27.15 5.29
CA ILE A 38 40.04 -26.26 4.34
C ILE A 38 39.94 -26.79 2.90
N GLU A 39 40.14 -28.10 2.71
CA GLU A 39 40.02 -28.71 1.38
C GLU A 39 38.59 -28.63 0.83
N ALA A 40 37.58 -28.81 1.68
CA ALA A 40 36.18 -28.62 1.28
C ALA A 40 35.89 -27.17 0.85
N PHE A 41 36.38 -26.18 1.61
CA PHE A 41 36.24 -24.76 1.25
C PHE A 41 36.93 -24.42 -0.07
N ARG A 42 38.12 -24.98 -0.32
CA ARG A 42 38.84 -24.79 -1.58
C ARG A 42 38.05 -25.34 -2.77
N LYS A 43 37.45 -26.52 -2.63
CA LYS A 43 36.60 -27.11 -3.67
C LYS A 43 35.35 -26.26 -3.96
N ILE A 44 34.69 -25.75 -2.91
CA ILE A 44 33.52 -24.87 -3.04
C ILE A 44 33.91 -23.56 -3.74
N ALA A 45 34.98 -22.90 -3.29
CA ALA A 45 35.47 -21.65 -3.88
C ALA A 45 35.80 -21.83 -5.37
N LYS A 46 36.53 -22.90 -5.73
CA LYS A 46 36.86 -23.22 -7.12
C LYS A 46 35.62 -23.43 -7.98
N LYS A 47 34.62 -24.16 -7.48
CA LYS A 47 33.37 -24.43 -8.23
C LYS A 47 32.52 -23.19 -8.45
N LEU A 48 32.68 -22.17 -7.60
CA LEU A 48 32.00 -20.89 -7.69
C LEU A 48 32.82 -19.82 -8.42
N GLY A 49 33.99 -20.16 -8.98
CA GLY A 49 34.88 -19.22 -9.67
C GLY A 49 35.54 -18.18 -8.77
N GLY A 50 35.60 -18.43 -7.46
CA GLY A 50 36.14 -17.50 -6.46
C GLY A 50 37.51 -17.90 -5.91
N ILE A 51 38.18 -16.94 -5.27
CA ILE A 51 39.44 -17.13 -4.54
C ILE A 51 39.13 -17.29 -3.05
N LEU A 52 39.65 -18.34 -2.42
CA LEU A 52 39.47 -18.56 -0.98
C LEU A 52 40.45 -17.66 -0.20
N PHE A 53 39.91 -16.67 0.51
CA PHE A 53 40.67 -15.89 1.49
C PHE A 53 40.47 -16.46 2.89
N MET A 54 41.54 -16.72 3.63
CA MET A 54 41.49 -17.20 5.01
C MET A 54 42.33 -16.31 5.92
N SER A 55 41.85 -16.04 7.12
CA SER A 55 42.60 -15.31 8.16
C SER A 55 43.89 -16.07 8.52
N GLN A 56 44.94 -15.33 8.86
CA GLN A 56 46.16 -15.90 9.43
C GLN A 56 45.90 -16.53 10.81
N TYR A 57 44.88 -16.05 11.53
CA TYR A 57 44.38 -16.65 12.76
C TYR A 57 43.42 -17.79 12.40
N ARG A 58 43.89 -19.04 12.58
CA ARG A 58 43.26 -20.26 12.02
C ARG A 58 41.98 -20.71 12.72
N SER A 59 41.71 -20.23 13.94
CA SER A 59 40.54 -20.61 14.73
C SER A 59 39.88 -19.36 15.31
N THR A 60 38.60 -19.18 14.97
CA THR A 60 37.74 -18.13 15.54
C THR A 60 36.72 -18.82 16.43
N SER A 61 36.80 -18.63 17.75
CA SER A 61 35.73 -19.07 18.64
C SER A 61 34.67 -17.96 18.71
N VAL A 62 33.46 -18.25 18.23
CA VAL A 62 32.30 -17.35 18.31
C VAL A 62 31.44 -17.61 19.56
N HIS A 63 31.65 -18.77 20.21
CA HIS A 63 30.99 -19.18 21.45
C HIS A 63 31.99 -19.98 22.30
N LEU A 64 32.54 -19.38 23.36
CA LEU A 64 33.51 -20.04 24.24
C LEU A 64 32.80 -21.08 25.12
N LEU A 65 32.91 -22.36 24.75
CA LEU A 65 32.41 -23.49 25.54
C LEU A 65 33.49 -23.96 26.53
N GLY A 66 33.06 -24.58 27.62
CA GLY A 66 33.94 -25.34 28.52
C GLY A 66 34.74 -24.52 29.54
N GLY A 67 34.48 -23.21 29.68
CA GLY A 67 35.18 -22.36 30.65
C GLY A 67 34.77 -22.61 32.11
N CYS A 68 33.49 -22.92 32.35
CA CYS A 68 32.91 -23.11 33.68
C CYS A 68 32.04 -24.37 33.69
N ILE A 69 32.69 -25.50 33.43
CA ILE A 69 32.04 -26.79 33.17
C ILE A 69 31.07 -27.16 34.30
N ALA A 70 29.85 -27.55 33.93
CA ALA A 70 28.94 -28.20 34.86
C ALA A 70 29.43 -29.61 35.21
N SER A 71 29.50 -29.91 36.50
CA SER A 71 29.85 -31.23 37.01
C SER A 71 29.01 -31.61 38.23
N SER A 72 29.17 -32.84 38.71
CA SER A 72 28.51 -33.33 39.94
C SER A 72 29.16 -32.79 41.22
N ASP A 73 30.43 -32.37 41.16
CA ASP A 73 31.18 -31.86 42.32
C ASP A 73 32.26 -30.84 41.91
N ALA A 74 32.78 -30.12 42.91
CA ALA A 74 33.75 -29.05 42.75
C ALA A 74 35.16 -29.48 42.27
N SER A 75 35.49 -30.78 42.30
CA SER A 75 36.81 -31.26 41.84
C SER A 75 36.89 -31.39 40.32
N SER A 76 35.74 -31.44 39.66
CA SER A 76 35.62 -31.78 38.23
C SER A 76 34.86 -30.71 37.42
N GLY A 77 34.37 -29.65 38.06
CA GLY A 77 33.67 -28.54 37.40
C GLY A 77 33.54 -27.30 38.28
N VAL A 78 33.02 -26.23 37.70
CA VAL A 78 32.85 -24.92 38.38
C VAL A 78 31.45 -24.76 38.97
N CYS A 79 30.45 -25.36 38.33
CA CYS A 79 29.06 -25.31 38.79
C CYS A 79 28.40 -26.70 38.72
N ASN A 80 27.27 -26.83 39.42
CA ASN A 80 26.43 -28.02 39.33
C ASN A 80 25.58 -28.01 38.03
N PRO A 81 24.82 -29.09 37.72
CA PRO A 81 23.99 -29.14 36.52
C PRO A 81 22.90 -28.05 36.43
N ASP A 82 22.51 -27.48 37.57
CA ASP A 82 21.53 -26.39 37.66
C ASP A 82 22.17 -25.00 37.48
N GLY A 83 23.49 -24.96 37.24
CA GLY A 83 24.27 -23.75 37.01
C GLY A 83 24.76 -23.05 38.27
N GLN A 84 24.52 -23.58 39.47
CA GLN A 84 24.98 -22.97 40.73
C GLN A 84 26.49 -23.18 40.92
N VAL A 85 27.22 -22.11 41.21
CA VAL A 85 28.67 -22.16 41.39
C VAL A 85 29.04 -22.86 42.69
N PHE A 86 29.95 -23.82 42.63
CA PHE A 86 30.43 -24.52 43.83
C PHE A 86 31.20 -23.58 44.77
N ASP A 87 31.01 -23.78 46.07
CA ASP A 87 31.73 -23.07 47.13
C ASP A 87 32.82 -23.98 47.72
N PRO A 88 34.11 -23.73 47.40
CA PRO A 88 35.21 -24.57 47.87
C PRO A 88 35.45 -24.45 49.38
N THR A 89 34.85 -23.47 50.05
CA THR A 89 34.95 -23.27 51.51
C THR A 89 33.86 -24.02 52.28
N SER A 90 32.88 -24.59 51.58
CA SER A 90 31.83 -25.39 52.19
C SER A 90 32.35 -26.73 52.68
N SER A 91 31.88 -27.17 53.85
CA SER A 91 32.16 -28.52 54.38
C SER A 91 31.48 -29.65 53.59
N SER A 92 30.59 -29.31 52.66
CA SER A 92 29.95 -30.26 51.74
C SER A 92 30.59 -30.18 50.34
N PRO A 93 30.95 -31.32 49.72
CA PRO A 93 31.46 -31.34 48.34
C PRO A 93 30.45 -30.86 47.28
N SER A 94 29.17 -30.71 47.68
CA SER A 94 28.10 -30.13 46.86
C SER A 94 27.67 -28.74 47.32
N GLY A 95 28.45 -28.09 48.20
CA GLY A 95 28.18 -26.73 48.64
C GLY A 95 28.26 -25.73 47.48
N VAL A 96 27.36 -24.76 47.45
CA VAL A 96 27.27 -23.75 46.38
C VAL A 96 27.15 -22.34 46.95
N HIS A 97 27.64 -21.35 46.21
CA HIS A 97 27.45 -19.94 46.53
C HIS A 97 26.00 -19.53 46.29
N GLN A 98 25.33 -19.02 47.32
CA GLN A 98 23.95 -18.57 47.21
C GLN A 98 23.82 -17.39 46.23
N GLY A 99 22.90 -17.52 45.26
CA GLY A 99 22.60 -16.46 44.30
C GLY A 99 23.60 -16.34 43.13
N LEU A 100 24.63 -17.18 43.06
CA LEU A 100 25.64 -17.14 42.00
C LEU A 100 25.45 -18.30 41.01
N TYR A 101 25.11 -17.96 39.76
CA TYR A 101 24.81 -18.92 38.70
C TYR A 101 25.58 -18.64 37.42
N ILE A 102 25.84 -19.69 36.64
CA ILE A 102 26.43 -19.65 35.31
C ILE A 102 25.39 -20.13 34.31
N CYS A 103 25.06 -19.29 33.34
CA CYS A 103 23.92 -19.45 32.44
C CYS A 103 24.30 -19.27 30.96
N ASP A 104 25.59 -19.25 30.66
CA ASP A 104 26.11 -19.03 29.31
C ASP A 104 26.73 -20.31 28.73
N ALA A 105 27.43 -20.15 27.60
CA ALA A 105 28.01 -21.25 26.86
C ALA A 105 29.12 -22.00 27.62
N SER A 106 29.73 -21.36 28.64
CA SER A 106 30.87 -21.89 29.37
C SER A 106 30.55 -23.16 30.17
N ILE A 107 29.27 -23.40 30.48
CA ILE A 107 28.79 -24.59 31.21
C ILE A 107 28.91 -25.89 30.40
N ILE A 108 28.97 -25.78 29.06
CA ILE A 108 28.99 -26.93 28.15
C ILE A 108 30.43 -27.47 28.07
N PRO A 109 30.70 -28.73 28.46
CA PRO A 109 32.05 -29.24 28.69
C PRO A 109 32.94 -29.36 27.46
N CYS A 110 32.35 -29.47 26.26
CA CYS A 110 33.10 -29.75 25.05
C CYS A 110 32.43 -29.16 23.80
N SER A 111 33.14 -29.21 22.68
CA SER A 111 32.60 -28.85 21.37
C SER A 111 31.44 -29.80 20.98
N VAL A 112 30.25 -29.24 20.76
CA VAL A 112 29.04 -30.01 20.39
C VAL A 112 29.02 -30.48 18.93
N GLY A 113 30.05 -30.15 18.14
CA GLY A 113 30.19 -30.58 16.74
C GLY A 113 29.27 -29.89 15.73
N ILE A 114 28.28 -29.13 16.20
CA ILE A 114 27.32 -28.36 15.41
C ILE A 114 27.25 -26.91 15.95
N ASN A 115 26.44 -26.05 15.33
CA ASN A 115 26.20 -24.72 15.87
C ASN A 115 25.60 -24.81 17.30
N PRO A 116 26.27 -24.30 18.34
CA PRO A 116 25.85 -24.51 19.72
C PRO A 116 24.73 -23.58 20.18
N CYS A 117 24.26 -22.63 19.35
CA CYS A 117 23.30 -21.61 19.75
C CYS A 117 22.05 -22.17 20.46
N LEU A 118 21.42 -23.22 19.90
CA LEU A 118 20.25 -23.85 20.53
C LEU A 118 20.61 -24.62 21.81
N THR A 119 21.79 -25.22 21.86
CA THR A 119 22.27 -25.93 23.07
C THR A 119 22.52 -24.94 24.20
N ILE A 120 23.12 -23.78 23.90
CA ILE A 120 23.35 -22.70 24.86
C ILE A 120 22.01 -22.16 25.36
N ALA A 121 21.06 -21.91 24.45
CA ALA A 121 19.72 -21.45 24.84
C ALA A 121 18.99 -22.46 25.73
N ALA A 122 19.10 -23.76 25.43
CA ALA A 122 18.50 -24.82 26.26
C ALA A 122 19.15 -24.91 27.64
N ALA A 123 20.49 -24.78 27.72
CA ALA A 123 21.21 -24.73 28.99
C ALA A 123 20.79 -23.50 29.82
N ALA A 124 20.71 -22.32 29.19
CA ALA A 124 20.27 -21.09 29.85
C ALA A 124 18.82 -21.17 30.35
N GLU A 125 17.91 -21.76 29.55
CA GLU A 125 16.52 -22.00 29.97
C GLU A 125 16.44 -22.98 31.15
N HIS A 126 17.31 -24.00 31.16
CA HIS A 126 17.41 -24.96 32.25
C HIS A 126 17.86 -24.30 33.55
N VAL A 127 18.97 -23.54 33.52
CA VAL A 127 19.52 -22.81 34.67
C VAL A 127 18.51 -21.77 35.19
N SER A 128 17.89 -21.00 34.30
CA SER A 128 16.90 -19.99 34.70
C SER A 128 15.67 -20.60 35.39
N ARG A 129 15.23 -21.79 34.99
CA ARG A 129 14.13 -22.50 35.67
C ARG A 129 14.48 -22.88 37.10
N HIS A 130 15.72 -23.25 37.37
CA HIS A 130 16.20 -23.55 38.73
C HIS A 130 16.41 -22.28 39.55
N LEU A 131 17.02 -21.25 38.97
CA LEU A 131 17.12 -19.92 39.59
C LEU A 131 15.76 -19.37 40.02
N VAL A 132 14.74 -19.45 39.16
CA VAL A 132 13.38 -19.01 39.51
C VAL A 132 12.78 -19.86 40.63
N ARG A 133 13.02 -21.17 40.66
CA ARG A 133 12.57 -22.03 41.77
C ARG A 133 13.24 -21.66 43.08
N ASP A 134 14.54 -21.38 43.08
CA ASP A 134 15.29 -20.98 44.27
C ASP A 134 14.84 -19.60 44.77
N CYS A 135 14.63 -18.64 43.86
CA CYS A 135 14.07 -17.34 44.20
C CYS A 135 12.64 -17.45 44.76
N ILE A 136 11.77 -18.26 44.16
CA ILE A 136 10.38 -18.45 44.61
C ILE A 136 10.32 -19.23 45.93
N GLY A 137 11.17 -20.26 46.11
CA GLY A 137 11.30 -20.99 47.37
C GLY A 137 11.69 -20.07 48.52
N ASN A 138 12.61 -19.14 48.27
CA ASN A 138 12.98 -18.08 49.22
C ASN A 138 11.86 -17.04 49.43
N PHE A 139 11.01 -16.78 48.42
CA PHE A 139 9.84 -15.90 48.53
C PHE A 139 8.68 -16.52 49.32
N VAL A 140 8.49 -17.85 49.29
CA VAL A 140 7.42 -18.53 50.04
C VAL A 140 7.65 -18.48 51.57
N SER A 141 8.88 -18.19 52.02
CA SER A 141 9.18 -17.94 53.44
C SER A 141 8.82 -16.53 53.92
N ARG A 142 8.52 -15.59 53.01
CA ARG A 142 7.95 -14.27 53.36
C ARG A 142 6.46 -14.26 53.06
N LYS A 143 5.68 -14.51 54.12
CA LYS A 143 4.22 -14.44 54.22
C LYS A 143 3.58 -13.54 53.15
N PHE A 144 2.94 -14.17 52.17
CA PHE A 144 1.76 -13.63 51.53
C PHE A 144 0.60 -14.56 51.90
N ASP A 145 -0.36 -14.02 52.66
CA ASP A 145 -1.60 -14.69 53.04
C ASP A 145 -2.33 -15.17 51.78
N ARG A 146 -2.22 -16.47 51.50
CA ARG A 146 -3.08 -17.15 50.53
C ARG A 146 -4.40 -17.48 51.20
N LYS A 147 -5.44 -16.66 50.92
CA LYS A 147 -6.81 -17.17 50.94
C LYS A 147 -6.93 -18.29 49.90
N PRO A 148 -7.52 -19.44 50.24
CA PRO A 148 -7.50 -20.64 49.41
C PRO A 148 -8.47 -20.48 48.23
N GLY A 149 -7.92 -20.21 47.05
CA GLY A 149 -8.63 -20.22 45.77
C GLY A 149 -8.10 -21.34 44.87
N LEU A 150 -8.74 -22.51 44.98
CA LEU A 150 -8.85 -23.57 43.95
C LEU A 150 -7.62 -23.80 43.06
N ILE A 151 -6.75 -24.72 43.51
CA ILE A 151 -5.89 -25.49 42.61
C ILE A 151 -6.82 -26.33 41.72
N TYR A 152 -7.01 -25.91 40.48
CA TYR A 152 -7.60 -26.76 39.45
C TYR A 152 -6.52 -27.75 38.99
N ASN A 153 -6.49 -28.92 39.63
CA ASN A 153 -5.90 -30.12 39.06
C ASN A 153 -6.77 -30.53 37.86
N GLY A 154 -6.49 -29.92 36.71
CA GLY A 154 -7.16 -30.21 35.45
C GLY A 154 -6.53 -31.41 34.75
N LYS A 155 -7.08 -32.60 35.02
CA LYS A 155 -7.02 -33.74 34.09
C LYS A 155 -7.33 -33.27 32.66
N VAL A 156 -6.66 -33.91 31.71
CA VAL A 156 -6.98 -33.91 30.28
C VAL A 156 -8.49 -34.15 30.08
N LYS A 157 -9.20 -33.08 29.65
CA LYS A 157 -10.36 -33.03 28.73
C LYS A 157 -11.26 -31.86 29.09
N LYS A 158 -11.20 -30.81 28.28
CA LYS A 158 -12.42 -30.15 27.79
C LYS A 158 -12.16 -29.78 26.35
N GLU A 159 -12.74 -30.56 25.43
CA GLU A 159 -13.01 -30.07 24.09
C GLU A 159 -13.76 -28.74 24.28
N CYS A 160 -13.10 -27.62 23.97
CA CYS A 160 -13.84 -26.40 23.71
C CYS A 160 -14.83 -26.73 22.60
N ASN A 161 -16.12 -26.52 22.84
CA ASN A 161 -17.21 -26.65 21.88
C ASN A 161 -17.07 -25.62 20.75
N ALA A 162 -15.93 -25.60 20.06
CA ALA A 162 -15.77 -24.86 18.83
C ALA A 162 -16.67 -25.50 17.79
N LEU A 163 -17.63 -24.72 17.32
CA LEU A 163 -18.62 -25.17 16.35
C LEU A 163 -17.94 -25.50 15.02
N VAL A 164 -16.89 -24.75 14.67
CA VAL A 164 -16.02 -24.97 13.51
C VAL A 164 -14.55 -24.60 13.81
N MET A 165 -13.62 -25.44 13.36
CA MET A 165 -12.17 -25.25 13.42
C MET A 165 -11.56 -25.32 12.01
N ALA A 166 -10.67 -24.39 11.67
CA ALA A 166 -9.92 -24.37 10.41
C ALA A 166 -8.43 -24.03 10.62
N LYS A 167 -7.59 -24.41 9.65
CA LYS A 167 -6.15 -24.09 9.65
C LYS A 167 -5.78 -23.41 8.35
N GLU A 168 -5.07 -22.30 8.44
CA GLU A 168 -4.60 -21.56 7.26
C GLU A 168 -3.08 -21.33 7.34
N THR A 169 -2.39 -21.59 6.24
CA THR A 169 -0.99 -21.22 6.07
C THR A 169 -0.87 -20.20 4.95
N MET A 170 -0.34 -19.02 5.25
CA MET A 170 -0.15 -17.94 4.29
C MET A 170 1.33 -17.60 4.17
N ARG A 171 1.81 -17.36 2.94
CA ARG A 171 3.21 -17.01 2.65
C ARG A 171 3.26 -15.77 1.78
N GLY A 172 4.20 -14.88 2.04
CA GLY A 172 4.40 -13.70 1.20
C GLY A 172 5.48 -12.79 1.73
N ARG A 173 5.30 -11.47 1.57
CA ARG A 173 6.30 -10.48 1.96
C ARG A 173 5.67 -9.32 2.74
N ILE A 174 6.35 -8.86 3.79
CA ILE A 174 6.01 -7.68 4.60
C ILE A 174 7.22 -6.75 4.60
N GLY A 175 7.07 -5.50 4.17
CA GLY A 175 8.20 -4.58 3.98
C GLY A 175 9.25 -5.11 3.01
N GLY A 176 8.85 -5.87 1.98
CA GLY A 176 9.75 -6.58 1.07
C GLY A 176 10.39 -7.87 1.61
N MET A 177 10.25 -8.13 2.91
CA MET A 177 10.88 -9.26 3.62
C MET A 177 9.98 -10.50 3.66
N PRO A 178 10.51 -11.73 3.52
CA PRO A 178 9.71 -12.94 3.52
C PRO A 178 9.01 -13.16 4.88
N CYS A 179 7.73 -13.51 4.83
CA CYS A 179 6.89 -13.75 5.99
C CYS A 179 5.97 -14.95 5.75
N THR A 180 5.80 -15.79 6.77
CA THR A 180 4.84 -16.91 6.78
C THR A 180 3.97 -16.86 8.03
N ALA A 181 2.65 -16.89 7.85
CA ALA A 181 1.68 -16.95 8.93
C ALA A 181 1.06 -18.35 9.02
N TYR A 182 1.06 -18.93 10.21
CA TYR A 182 0.45 -20.23 10.52
C TYR A 182 -0.72 -20.00 11.49
N LEU A 183 -1.94 -19.98 10.95
CA LEU A 183 -3.15 -19.61 11.65
C LEU A 183 -4.01 -20.84 11.96
N LYS A 184 -4.57 -20.86 13.17
CA LYS A 184 -5.61 -21.79 13.62
C LYS A 184 -6.83 -20.96 13.99
N LEU A 185 -7.89 -21.09 13.20
CA LEU A 185 -9.13 -20.34 13.30
C LEU A 185 -10.16 -21.15 14.09
N ARG A 186 -10.85 -20.51 15.03
CA ARG A 186 -11.90 -21.11 15.85
C ARG A 186 -13.15 -20.25 15.77
N PHE A 187 -14.25 -20.78 15.26
CA PHE A 187 -15.51 -20.06 15.11
C PHE A 187 -16.50 -20.53 16.18
N ASN A 188 -16.98 -19.58 16.99
CA ASN A 188 -17.91 -19.79 18.09
C ASN A 188 -19.07 -18.82 17.95
N THR A 189 -20.29 -19.25 18.27
CA THR A 189 -21.40 -18.33 18.49
C THR A 189 -21.22 -17.63 19.84
N ARG A 190 -20.55 -16.47 19.87
CA ARG A 190 -20.67 -15.58 21.03
C ARG A 190 -22.09 -15.00 21.03
N ARG A 191 -22.92 -15.40 21.99
CA ARG A 191 -24.14 -14.67 22.36
C ARG A 191 -23.68 -13.39 23.05
N ASN A 192 -23.56 -12.28 22.30
CA ASN A 192 -23.71 -10.97 22.90
C ASN A 192 -24.91 -10.30 22.24
N SER A 193 -25.86 -9.92 23.10
CA SER A 193 -26.97 -9.04 22.83
C SER A 193 -26.42 -7.69 22.38
N ASP A 194 -26.50 -7.40 21.09
CA ASP A 194 -26.92 -6.11 20.57
C ASP A 194 -27.12 -6.26 19.06
N LYS A 195 -28.17 -5.59 18.55
CA LYS A 195 -28.67 -5.66 17.18
C LYS A 195 -27.54 -5.73 16.14
N MET A 196 -27.31 -6.90 15.54
CA MET A 196 -26.41 -7.05 14.38
C MET A 196 -27.01 -8.01 13.36
N GLU A 197 -26.95 -7.61 12.09
CA GLU A 197 -27.65 -8.23 10.95
C GLU A 197 -26.97 -9.49 10.36
N PHE A 198 -25.79 -9.91 10.86
CA PHE A 198 -25.03 -11.05 10.31
C PHE A 198 -24.80 -12.19 11.32
N ASP A 199 -24.81 -13.44 10.83
CA ASP A 199 -24.75 -14.65 11.66
C ASP A 199 -23.40 -14.74 12.42
N PRO A 200 -23.41 -14.83 13.77
CA PRO A 200 -22.20 -14.87 14.61
C PRO A 200 -21.24 -16.03 14.29
N LEU A 201 -21.65 -17.01 13.48
CA LEU A 201 -20.82 -18.13 13.02
C LEU A 201 -19.64 -17.75 12.10
N LEU A 202 -19.63 -16.55 11.50
CA LEU A 202 -18.55 -16.09 10.60
C LEU A 202 -17.48 -15.25 11.30
N ARG A 203 -17.59 -15.10 12.62
CA ARG A 203 -16.61 -14.46 13.49
C ARG A 203 -15.92 -15.49 14.37
N GLY A 204 -14.62 -15.30 14.59
CA GLY A 204 -13.82 -16.29 15.29
C GLY A 204 -12.59 -15.72 15.96
N GLU A 205 -11.97 -16.58 16.75
CA GLU A 205 -10.68 -16.33 17.38
C GLU A 205 -9.56 -16.97 16.56
N VAL A 206 -8.44 -16.28 16.46
CA VAL A 206 -7.24 -16.72 15.74
C VAL A 206 -6.14 -17.01 16.74
N SER A 207 -5.52 -18.18 16.62
CA SER A 207 -4.34 -18.57 17.38
C SER A 207 -3.27 -19.09 16.42
N GLY A 208 -2.02 -19.18 16.88
CA GLY A 208 -0.91 -19.63 16.03
C GLY A 208 0.31 -18.75 16.16
N TYR A 209 1.09 -18.66 15.08
CA TYR A 209 2.32 -17.88 15.08
C TYR A 209 2.68 -17.40 13.68
N ILE A 210 3.52 -16.37 13.64
CA ILE A 210 4.02 -15.73 12.44
C ILE A 210 5.55 -15.80 12.44
N VAL A 211 6.12 -16.12 11.29
CA VAL A 211 7.57 -16.21 11.07
C VAL A 211 7.97 -15.11 10.10
N CYS A 212 8.65 -14.08 10.61
CA CYS A 212 9.26 -13.04 9.80
C CYS A 212 10.68 -12.76 10.32
N ARG A 213 11.63 -13.61 9.92
CA ARG A 213 13.00 -13.65 10.45
C ARG A 213 13.80 -12.36 10.26
N ALA A 214 13.38 -11.51 9.33
CA ALA A 214 14.03 -10.22 9.10
C ALA A 214 13.61 -9.15 10.11
N ILE A 215 12.48 -9.35 10.81
CA ILE A 215 11.97 -8.45 11.86
C ILE A 215 12.29 -9.01 13.24
N GLU A 216 11.95 -10.28 13.47
CA GLU A 216 12.21 -11.00 14.72
C GLU A 216 12.77 -12.38 14.36
N MET A 217 13.90 -12.76 14.96
CA MET A 217 14.58 -14.03 14.64
C MET A 217 13.73 -15.25 15.00
N ASP A 218 12.98 -15.13 16.09
CA ASP A 218 12.09 -16.16 16.62
C ASP A 218 10.65 -16.04 16.10
N LYS A 219 9.84 -17.05 16.40
CA LYS A 219 8.41 -17.06 16.09
C LYS A 219 7.70 -16.00 16.92
N MET A 220 6.91 -15.16 16.25
CA MET A 220 5.97 -14.26 16.90
C MET A 220 4.66 -15.02 17.16
N TYR A 221 4.30 -15.25 18.41
CA TYR A 221 3.09 -15.98 18.78
C TYR A 221 1.90 -15.05 18.90
N ILE A 222 0.74 -15.50 18.42
CA ILE A 222 -0.52 -14.76 18.54
C ILE A 222 -1.02 -14.90 19.99
N ILE A 223 -1.03 -13.79 20.72
CA ILE A 223 -1.56 -13.71 22.09
C ILE A 223 -3.08 -13.57 22.05
N HIS A 224 -3.55 -12.64 21.22
CA HIS A 224 -4.97 -12.37 20.99
C HIS A 224 -5.19 -12.20 19.50
N GLY A 225 -6.19 -12.87 18.95
CA GLY A 225 -6.45 -12.82 17.52
C GLY A 225 -7.94 -12.93 17.24
N GLU A 226 -8.43 -12.06 16.36
CA GLU A 226 -9.82 -12.03 15.93
C GLU A 226 -9.92 -12.06 14.41
N VAL A 227 -10.94 -12.74 13.91
CA VAL A 227 -11.28 -12.78 12.49
C VAL A 227 -12.76 -12.49 12.29
N ASP A 228 -13.07 -11.63 11.33
CA ASP A 228 -14.42 -11.42 10.80
C ASP A 228 -14.39 -11.70 9.29
N LEU A 229 -15.04 -12.80 8.86
CA LEU A 229 -15.00 -13.23 7.46
C LEU A 229 -15.98 -12.46 6.56
N CYS A 230 -16.90 -11.68 7.14
CA CYS A 230 -17.93 -10.95 6.42
C CYS A 230 -18.07 -9.52 6.95
N LYS A 231 -16.93 -8.87 7.22
CA LYS A 231 -16.92 -7.47 7.61
C LYS A 231 -17.47 -6.63 6.45
N THR A 232 -18.40 -5.74 6.75
CA THR A 232 -18.97 -4.78 5.80
C THR A 232 -18.32 -3.42 5.96
N ASP A 233 -18.36 -2.65 4.87
CA ASP A 233 -17.91 -1.27 4.82
C ASP A 233 -18.96 -0.47 4.06
N ARG A 234 -19.47 0.59 4.69
CA ARG A 234 -20.56 1.40 4.13
C ARG A 234 -20.15 2.12 2.86
N ARG A 235 -18.87 2.46 2.71
CA ARG A 235 -18.36 3.14 1.51
C ARG A 235 -18.31 2.20 0.30
N THR A 236 -18.26 0.89 0.54
CA THR A 236 -18.14 -0.15 -0.49
C THR A 236 -19.09 -1.31 -0.21
N PRO A 237 -20.42 -1.07 -0.28
CA PRO A 237 -21.43 -2.00 0.26
C PRO A 237 -21.50 -3.35 -0.47
N TYR A 238 -20.94 -3.44 -1.68
CA TYR A 238 -20.87 -4.67 -2.48
C TYR A 238 -19.61 -5.50 -2.21
N THR A 239 -18.60 -4.90 -1.56
CA THR A 239 -17.32 -5.55 -1.29
C THR A 239 -17.39 -6.32 0.02
N GLN A 240 -16.95 -7.58 -0.01
CA GLN A 240 -16.83 -8.40 1.19
C GLN A 240 -15.41 -8.33 1.72
N TYR A 241 -15.26 -8.11 3.02
CA TYR A 241 -13.96 -8.10 3.68
C TYR A 241 -13.81 -9.28 4.64
N MET A 242 -12.66 -9.96 4.54
CA MET A 242 -12.19 -10.84 5.61
C MET A 242 -11.10 -10.09 6.38
N GLN A 243 -11.42 -9.68 7.60
CA GLN A 243 -10.54 -8.90 8.46
C GLN A 243 -9.92 -9.78 9.54
N TYR A 244 -8.62 -9.66 9.72
CA TYR A 244 -7.81 -10.33 10.72
C TYR A 244 -7.16 -9.26 11.58
N SER A 245 -7.29 -9.35 12.90
CA SER A 245 -6.62 -8.48 13.86
C SER A 245 -5.84 -9.35 14.84
N LEU A 246 -4.51 -9.31 14.78
CA LEU A 246 -3.63 -10.20 15.52
C LEU A 246 -2.67 -9.40 16.40
N LEU A 247 -2.74 -9.60 17.71
CA LEU A 247 -1.74 -9.15 18.68
C LEU A 247 -0.68 -10.25 18.84
N LEU A 248 0.56 -9.90 18.52
CA LEU A 248 1.70 -10.80 18.50
C LEU A 248 2.69 -10.45 19.62
N ALA A 249 3.34 -11.47 20.17
CA ALA A 249 4.53 -11.32 21.00
C ALA A 249 5.69 -12.17 20.49
N ALA A 250 6.88 -11.58 20.49
CA ALA A 250 8.14 -12.25 20.26
C ALA A 250 8.79 -12.68 21.59
N SER A 251 9.72 -13.64 21.52
CA SER A 251 10.58 -14.04 22.65
C SER A 251 11.44 -12.89 23.16
N SER A 252 11.75 -11.90 22.31
CA SER A 252 12.45 -10.66 22.65
C SER A 252 11.67 -9.75 23.61
N GLY A 253 10.39 -10.03 23.86
CA GLY A 253 9.48 -9.17 24.63
C GLY A 253 8.78 -8.10 23.78
N SER A 254 9.19 -7.90 22.52
CA SER A 254 8.52 -7.01 21.58
C SER A 254 7.08 -7.45 21.32
N ARG A 255 6.17 -6.46 21.21
CA ARG A 255 4.78 -6.69 20.81
C ARG A 255 4.46 -6.03 19.48
N TYR A 256 3.63 -6.69 18.69
CA TYR A 256 3.23 -6.21 17.37
C TYR A 256 1.73 -6.37 17.15
N ILE A 257 1.15 -5.48 16.36
CA ILE A 257 -0.20 -5.60 15.83
C ILE A 257 -0.08 -5.90 14.34
N LEU A 258 -0.60 -7.05 13.91
CA LEU A 258 -0.77 -7.37 12.51
C LEU A 258 -2.26 -7.28 12.14
N GLU A 259 -2.59 -6.33 11.28
CA GLU A 259 -3.90 -6.21 10.66
C GLU A 259 -3.84 -6.79 9.25
N GLY A 260 -4.73 -7.72 8.95
CA GLY A 260 -4.88 -8.32 7.62
C GLY A 260 -6.27 -8.06 7.06
N ARG A 261 -6.37 -7.70 5.78
CA ARG A 261 -7.65 -7.56 5.08
C ARG A 261 -7.58 -8.29 3.74
N LYS A 262 -8.46 -9.29 3.54
CA LYS A 262 -8.79 -9.78 2.19
C LYS A 262 -9.94 -8.93 1.67
N ILE A 263 -9.82 -8.45 0.45
CA ILE A 263 -10.76 -7.53 -0.18
C ILE A 263 -11.35 -8.29 -1.37
N MET A 264 -12.63 -8.65 -1.29
CA MET A 264 -13.34 -9.40 -2.32
C MET A 264 -14.37 -8.50 -2.97
N ASN A 265 -14.02 -8.05 -4.16
CA ASN A 265 -14.79 -7.08 -4.91
C ASN A 265 -15.84 -7.77 -5.79
N PRO A 266 -16.94 -7.08 -6.14
CA PRO A 266 -18.00 -7.63 -6.99
C PRO A 266 -17.59 -7.66 -8.47
N TYR A 267 -16.49 -8.35 -8.80
CA TYR A 267 -15.97 -8.45 -10.16
C TYR A 267 -16.24 -9.83 -10.76
N LEU A 268 -16.86 -9.86 -11.95
CA LEU A 268 -17.41 -11.06 -12.59
C LEU A 268 -16.35 -12.04 -13.14
N LEU A 269 -15.06 -11.72 -13.05
CA LEU A 269 -14.00 -12.61 -13.54
C LEU A 269 -13.53 -13.55 -12.43
N ALA A 270 -13.76 -14.85 -12.61
CA ALA A 270 -13.41 -15.90 -11.65
C ALA A 270 -11.92 -15.90 -11.26
N SER A 271 -11.02 -15.52 -12.17
CA SER A 271 -9.59 -15.39 -11.90
C SER A 271 -9.28 -14.27 -10.88
N TYR A 272 -10.04 -13.17 -10.92
CA TYR A 272 -9.93 -12.08 -9.93
C TYR A 272 -10.48 -12.51 -8.59
N ALA A 273 -11.67 -13.13 -8.57
CA ALA A 273 -12.28 -13.66 -7.35
C ALA A 273 -11.35 -14.64 -6.63
N TRP A 274 -10.64 -15.48 -7.39
CA TRP A 274 -9.62 -16.38 -6.85
C TRP A 274 -8.42 -15.63 -6.25
N ARG A 275 -7.86 -14.67 -6.99
CA ARG A 275 -6.73 -13.86 -6.51
C ARG A 275 -7.10 -13.10 -5.23
N GLU A 276 -8.29 -12.54 -5.17
CA GLU A 276 -8.81 -11.76 -4.04
C GLU A 276 -9.08 -12.62 -2.80
N SER A 277 -9.68 -13.81 -2.97
CA SER A 277 -9.94 -14.74 -1.86
C SER A 277 -8.67 -15.38 -1.27
N THR A 278 -7.57 -15.41 -2.04
CA THR A 278 -6.29 -16.00 -1.63
C THR A 278 -5.25 -14.96 -1.18
N THR A 279 -5.48 -13.67 -1.39
CA THR A 279 -4.53 -12.60 -1.06
C THR A 279 -4.96 -11.84 0.19
N LEU A 280 -4.10 -11.82 1.21
CA LEU A 280 -4.25 -11.03 2.43
C LEU A 280 -3.32 -9.83 2.37
N ASN A 281 -3.88 -8.62 2.30
CA ASN A 281 -3.12 -7.39 2.47
C ASN A 281 -2.86 -7.20 3.97
N VAL A 282 -1.60 -7.03 4.38
CA VAL A 282 -1.21 -6.96 5.79
C VAL A 282 -0.49 -5.66 6.12
N THR A 283 -0.76 -5.14 7.31
CA THR A 283 0.00 -4.05 7.94
C THR A 283 0.48 -4.53 9.30
N LEU A 284 1.79 -4.49 9.51
CA LEU A 284 2.44 -4.82 10.78
C LEU A 284 2.90 -3.52 11.45
N ARG A 285 2.51 -3.34 12.71
CA ARG A 285 2.91 -2.21 13.56
C ARG A 285 3.58 -2.72 14.83
N LYS A 286 4.72 -2.15 15.21
CA LYS A 286 5.33 -2.41 16.53
C LYS A 286 4.64 -1.56 17.59
N ILE A 287 4.31 -2.16 18.74
CA ILE A 287 3.80 -1.42 19.90
C ILE A 287 5.02 -0.86 20.65
N VAL A 288 5.09 0.46 20.78
CA VAL A 288 6.08 1.16 21.61
C VAL A 288 5.38 1.52 22.92
N ASN A 289 6.05 1.29 24.06
CA ASN A 289 5.54 1.77 25.35
C ASN A 289 5.91 3.25 25.48
N ASP A 290 4.91 4.12 25.63
CA ASP A 290 4.98 5.60 25.63
C ASP A 290 5.74 6.25 26.82
N ASN A 291 6.82 5.63 27.32
CA ASN A 291 7.62 6.23 28.40
C ASN A 291 8.95 6.85 27.94
N LEU A 292 9.31 6.78 26.66
CA LEU A 292 10.45 7.49 26.08
C LEU A 292 10.06 8.01 24.69
N GLY A 293 9.81 9.31 24.59
CA GLY A 293 9.41 9.94 23.34
C GLY A 293 10.47 9.78 22.24
N GLY A 294 10.00 9.51 21.03
CA GLY A 294 10.74 9.82 19.80
C GLY A 294 11.02 8.69 18.81
N ASP A 295 10.53 7.46 18.99
CA ASP A 295 10.80 6.40 18.02
C ASP A 295 9.60 6.16 17.09
N GLU A 296 9.78 6.46 15.79
CA GLU A 296 8.76 6.29 14.76
C GLU A 296 8.18 4.87 14.80
N SER A 297 6.86 4.76 14.91
CA SER A 297 6.18 3.47 14.91
C SER A 297 6.48 2.75 13.58
N ILE A 298 7.30 1.70 13.60
CA ILE A 298 7.59 0.88 12.42
C ILE A 298 6.25 0.36 11.87
N LYS A 299 5.85 0.88 10.71
CA LYS A 299 4.62 0.49 10.00
C LYS A 299 5.01 -0.15 8.66
N LEU A 300 4.97 -1.47 8.59
CA LEU A 300 5.34 -2.23 7.41
C LEU A 300 4.09 -2.78 6.72
N ARG A 301 3.97 -2.55 5.41
CA ARG A 301 2.90 -3.10 4.57
C ARG A 301 3.38 -4.31 3.78
N GLY A 302 2.46 -5.22 3.45
CA GLY A 302 2.80 -6.45 2.75
C GLY A 302 1.60 -7.17 2.15
N LYS A 303 1.88 -8.25 1.43
CA LYS A 303 0.88 -9.18 0.90
C LYS A 303 1.28 -10.61 1.26
N LEU A 304 0.34 -11.37 1.81
CA LEU A 304 0.47 -12.80 2.06
C LEU A 304 -0.52 -13.55 1.16
N HIS A 305 -0.11 -14.68 0.61
CA HIS A 305 -0.92 -15.52 -0.27
C HIS A 305 -1.15 -16.90 0.33
N ILE A 306 -2.37 -17.41 0.17
CA ILE A 306 -2.70 -18.82 0.40
C ILE A 306 -2.43 -19.59 -0.89
N SER A 307 -1.60 -20.63 -0.84
CA SER A 307 -1.40 -21.51 -2.00
C SER A 307 -2.66 -22.36 -2.28
N PRO A 308 -2.93 -22.75 -3.53
CA PRO A 308 -4.09 -23.59 -3.86
C PRO A 308 -4.16 -24.88 -3.04
N PHE A 309 -3.01 -25.52 -2.81
CA PHE A 309 -2.90 -26.74 -2.00
C PHE A 309 -3.25 -26.49 -0.53
N GLU A 310 -2.78 -25.38 0.06
CA GLU A 310 -3.10 -25.03 1.45
C GLU A 310 -4.56 -24.59 1.61
N LEU A 311 -5.17 -23.96 0.60
CA LEU A 311 -6.61 -23.64 0.60
C LEU A 311 -7.46 -24.92 0.56
N LEU A 312 -7.13 -25.84 -0.35
CA LEU A 312 -7.80 -27.14 -0.45
C LEU A 312 -7.67 -27.93 0.86
N LYS A 313 -6.47 -27.92 1.46
CA LYS A 313 -6.22 -28.51 2.77
C LYS A 313 -7.01 -27.83 3.89
N SER A 314 -7.15 -26.51 3.88
CA SER A 314 -8.00 -25.78 4.84
C SER A 314 -9.45 -26.27 4.74
N MET A 315 -9.99 -26.39 3.52
CA MET A 315 -11.34 -26.91 3.29
C MET A 315 -11.53 -28.37 3.77
N PHE A 316 -10.58 -29.26 3.50
CA PHE A 316 -10.66 -30.65 3.97
C PHE A 316 -10.39 -30.82 5.47
N THR A 317 -9.68 -29.87 6.09
CA THR A 317 -9.37 -29.90 7.53
C THR A 317 -10.41 -29.19 8.40
N LEU A 318 -11.50 -28.67 7.80
CA LEU A 318 -12.65 -28.16 8.54
C LEU A 318 -13.24 -29.26 9.44
N LYS A 319 -13.24 -29.02 10.75
CA LYS A 319 -13.83 -29.90 11.76
C LYS A 319 -14.88 -29.15 12.56
N GLY A 320 -15.93 -29.85 13.01
CA GLY A 320 -16.94 -29.29 13.91
C GLY A 320 -18.37 -29.71 13.55
N ARG A 321 -19.29 -29.61 14.52
CA ARG A 321 -20.67 -30.10 14.40
C ARG A 321 -21.52 -29.29 13.40
N THR A 322 -21.22 -28.01 13.20
CA THR A 322 -21.98 -27.12 12.30
C THR A 322 -21.19 -26.76 11.03
N ARG A 323 -20.26 -27.62 10.60
CA ARG A 323 -19.44 -27.37 9.41
C ARG A 323 -20.27 -27.15 8.14
N SER A 324 -21.38 -27.87 7.97
CA SER A 324 -22.29 -27.74 6.82
C SER A 324 -22.92 -26.35 6.78
N LYS A 325 -23.47 -25.90 7.91
CA LYS A 325 -24.03 -24.54 8.05
C LYS A 325 -22.98 -23.46 7.78
N PHE A 326 -21.75 -23.62 8.28
CA PHE A 326 -20.66 -22.67 8.02
C PHE A 326 -20.30 -22.60 6.53
N ILE A 327 -20.14 -23.75 5.87
CA ILE A 327 -19.87 -23.82 4.42
C ILE A 327 -21.01 -23.16 3.64
N PHE A 328 -22.26 -23.45 4.00
CA PHE A 328 -23.42 -22.83 3.37
C PHE A 328 -23.41 -21.30 3.51
N LEU A 329 -23.17 -20.77 4.71
CA LEU A 329 -23.08 -19.33 4.95
C LEU A 329 -21.93 -18.67 4.17
N MET A 330 -20.77 -19.32 4.12
CA MET A 330 -19.63 -18.83 3.35
C MET A 330 -19.94 -18.82 1.85
N MET A 331 -20.54 -19.88 1.32
CA MET A 331 -20.92 -20.00 -0.09
C MET A 331 -22.00 -19.00 -0.47
N LYS A 332 -23.02 -18.82 0.38
CA LYS A 332 -24.03 -17.77 0.22
C LYS A 332 -23.38 -16.40 0.15
N SER A 333 -22.42 -16.12 1.04
CA SER A 333 -21.69 -14.85 1.03
C SER A 333 -20.91 -14.64 -0.27
N LEU A 334 -20.19 -15.65 -0.77
CA LEU A 334 -19.45 -15.53 -2.03
C LEU A 334 -20.41 -15.38 -3.24
N LEU A 335 -21.54 -16.10 -3.23
CA LEU A 335 -22.60 -15.98 -4.24
C LEU A 335 -23.18 -14.56 -4.26
N GLU A 336 -23.47 -13.99 -3.09
CA GLU A 336 -23.98 -12.62 -2.94
C GLU A 336 -22.99 -11.57 -3.44
N THR A 337 -21.68 -11.76 -3.22
CA THR A 337 -20.65 -10.80 -3.64
C THR A 337 -20.33 -10.87 -5.14
N TYR A 338 -20.08 -12.06 -5.69
CA TYR A 338 -19.56 -12.18 -7.06
C TYR A 338 -20.64 -12.34 -8.13
N ILE A 339 -21.75 -13.02 -7.80
CA ILE A 339 -22.78 -13.41 -8.78
C ILE A 339 -24.01 -12.51 -8.64
N LEU A 340 -24.65 -12.50 -7.47
CA LEU A 340 -25.88 -11.72 -7.26
C LEU A 340 -25.59 -10.23 -7.11
N GLN A 341 -24.39 -9.87 -6.64
CA GLN A 341 -23.94 -8.50 -6.38
C GLN A 341 -24.98 -7.72 -5.57
N VAL A 342 -25.40 -8.30 -4.44
CA VAL A 342 -26.37 -7.68 -3.53
C VAL A 342 -25.62 -6.78 -2.54
N PRO A 343 -26.01 -5.52 -2.35
CA PRO A 343 -25.38 -4.65 -1.36
C PRO A 343 -25.67 -5.18 0.05
N ARG A 344 -24.64 -5.22 0.89
CA ARG A 344 -24.70 -5.75 2.27
C ARG A 344 -25.05 -4.70 3.32
N ASP A 345 -24.97 -3.43 2.92
CA ASP A 345 -25.33 -2.27 3.71
C ASP A 345 -25.89 -1.24 2.71
N SER A 346 -26.82 -0.41 3.12
CA SER A 346 -27.32 0.69 2.30
C SER A 346 -26.78 1.99 2.86
N HIS A 347 -26.26 2.88 2.02
CA HIS A 347 -26.01 4.25 2.44
C HIS A 347 -27.28 4.81 3.10
N LEU A 348 -27.17 5.24 4.36
CA LEU A 348 -28.17 6.14 4.94
C LEU A 348 -28.23 7.35 4.01
N GLU A 349 -29.44 7.71 3.57
CA GLU A 349 -29.65 8.96 2.85
C GLU A 349 -29.08 10.07 3.71
N PHE A 350 -27.94 10.63 3.29
CA PHE A 350 -27.33 11.73 3.98
C PHE A 350 -28.31 12.91 3.90
N ALA A 351 -28.94 13.22 5.02
CA ALA A 351 -29.73 14.43 5.12
C ALA A 351 -28.74 15.61 5.01
N PRO A 352 -28.94 16.55 4.07
CA PRO A 352 -28.05 17.70 3.88
C PRO A 352 -28.29 18.71 5.01
N LYS A 353 -27.95 18.34 6.24
CA LYS A 353 -27.91 19.25 7.37
C LYS A 353 -26.45 19.41 7.75
N GLU A 354 -25.94 20.59 7.39
CA GLU A 354 -24.65 21.16 7.80
C GLU A 354 -23.45 20.59 7.04
N LEU A 355 -23.43 20.77 5.71
CA LEU A 355 -22.15 21.04 5.04
C LEU A 355 -21.60 22.34 5.66
N ALA A 356 -20.72 22.22 6.65
CA ALA A 356 -20.00 23.37 7.18
C ALA A 356 -19.06 23.89 6.08
N GLN A 357 -19.60 24.75 5.21
CA GLN A 357 -18.84 25.40 4.14
C GLN A 357 -18.01 26.51 4.78
N GLU A 358 -16.70 26.30 4.93
CA GLU A 358 -15.82 27.46 4.94
C GLU A 358 -16.01 28.19 3.61
N LEU A 359 -16.60 29.38 3.64
CA LEU A 359 -16.83 30.18 2.44
C LEU A 359 -15.49 30.42 1.73
N TYR A 360 -15.47 30.16 0.42
CA TYR A 360 -14.34 30.59 -0.39
C TYR A 360 -14.20 32.10 -0.33
N PRO A 361 -12.96 32.63 -0.45
CA PRO A 361 -12.79 34.04 -0.72
C PRO A 361 -13.52 34.42 -2.02
N ASN A 362 -13.90 35.68 -2.14
CA ASN A 362 -14.57 36.20 -3.33
C ASN A 362 -13.73 35.87 -4.58
N SER A 363 -14.39 35.34 -5.61
CA SER A 363 -13.78 35.04 -6.90
C SER A 363 -14.40 35.87 -8.01
N THR A 364 -13.62 36.12 -9.05
CA THR A 364 -14.06 36.74 -10.29
C THR A 364 -14.17 35.67 -11.38
N ILE A 365 -15.23 35.70 -12.18
CA ILE A 365 -15.37 34.81 -13.34
C ILE A 365 -15.04 35.63 -14.58
N HIS A 366 -14.01 35.21 -15.30
CA HIS A 366 -13.60 35.81 -16.56
C HIS A 366 -14.22 35.02 -17.71
N GLU A 367 -15.03 35.68 -18.52
CA GLU A 367 -15.52 35.13 -19.79
C GLU A 367 -14.45 35.30 -20.88
N ILE A 368 -14.16 34.23 -21.62
CA ILE A 368 -13.09 34.20 -22.62
C ILE A 368 -13.65 33.61 -23.92
N LYS A 369 -13.52 34.36 -25.02
CA LYS A 369 -13.79 33.84 -26.37
C LYS A 369 -12.55 33.18 -26.94
N THR A 370 -12.69 31.92 -27.34
CA THR A 370 -11.64 31.15 -28.01
C THR A 370 -11.55 31.52 -29.50
N GLU A 371 -10.48 31.07 -30.17
CA GLU A 371 -10.22 31.35 -31.59
C GLU A 371 -11.38 30.92 -32.51
N ASP A 372 -12.05 29.81 -32.19
CA ASP A 372 -13.21 29.30 -32.94
C ASP A 372 -14.55 29.86 -32.47
N GLY A 373 -14.52 30.91 -31.64
CA GLY A 373 -15.71 31.63 -31.18
C GLY A 373 -16.47 30.96 -30.02
N PHE A 374 -15.97 29.84 -29.49
CA PHE A 374 -16.58 29.20 -28.33
C PHE A 374 -16.25 29.99 -27.04
N THR A 375 -17.25 30.21 -26.19
CA THR A 375 -17.05 30.88 -24.89
C THR A 375 -16.63 29.87 -23.83
N ILE A 376 -15.52 30.12 -23.16
CA ILE A 376 -15.05 29.39 -21.98
C ILE A 376 -14.96 30.35 -20.78
N PHE A 377 -14.75 29.80 -19.59
CA PHE A 377 -14.67 30.58 -18.36
C PHE A 377 -13.41 30.27 -17.57
N CYS A 378 -12.86 31.27 -16.89
CA CYS A 378 -11.85 31.09 -15.87
C CYS A 378 -12.35 31.69 -14.56
N GLN A 379 -12.40 30.88 -13.50
CA GLN A 379 -12.67 31.39 -12.16
C GLN A 379 -11.33 31.78 -11.51
N HIS A 380 -11.24 32.99 -10.98
CA HIS A 380 -10.01 33.57 -10.48
C HIS A 380 -10.20 34.04 -9.03
N TRP A 381 -9.37 33.52 -8.13
CA TRP A 381 -9.24 34.00 -6.76
C TRP A 381 -7.93 34.75 -6.61
N GLN A 382 -8.03 35.98 -6.13
CA GLN A 382 -6.88 36.81 -5.81
C GLN A 382 -6.48 36.60 -4.36
N TYR A 383 -5.18 36.52 -4.13
CA TYR A 383 -4.65 36.63 -2.78
C TYR A 383 -4.95 38.02 -2.22
N ASN A 384 -5.44 38.08 -0.98
CA ASN A 384 -5.78 39.34 -0.31
C ASN A 384 -4.95 39.50 0.98
N ASP A 385 -4.04 40.47 0.98
CA ASP A 385 -3.04 40.78 2.01
C ASP A 385 -3.63 41.58 3.20
N SER A 386 -4.96 41.63 3.32
CA SER A 386 -5.64 42.54 4.26
C SER A 386 -5.51 42.16 5.74
N LYS A 387 -4.82 41.06 6.08
CA LYS A 387 -4.55 40.65 7.48
C LYS A 387 -3.14 40.93 7.98
N THR A 388 -2.19 41.26 7.11
CA THR A 388 -0.76 41.26 7.49
C THR A 388 -0.07 42.62 7.47
N GLY A 389 -0.65 43.65 6.83
CA GLY A 389 -0.16 45.04 6.94
C GLY A 389 1.32 45.23 6.59
N LEU A 390 1.92 44.29 5.86
CA LEU A 390 3.33 44.29 5.48
C LEU A 390 3.41 44.49 3.97
N GLU A 391 4.18 45.50 3.57
CA GLU A 391 4.39 45.86 2.18
C GLU A 391 4.99 44.69 1.36
N ARG A 392 4.53 44.65 0.10
CA ARG A 392 4.80 43.64 -0.92
C ARG A 392 6.30 43.48 -1.23
N GLU A 393 6.92 42.38 -0.79
CA GLU A 393 8.23 41.95 -1.31
C GLU A 393 8.22 40.51 -1.85
N ARG A 394 7.51 40.35 -2.98
CA ARG A 394 7.60 39.35 -4.08
C ARG A 394 6.21 38.88 -4.48
N LYS A 395 5.71 39.34 -5.63
CA LYS A 395 4.58 38.69 -6.29
C LYS A 395 5.04 37.32 -6.77
N LEU A 396 4.52 36.27 -6.16
CA LEU A 396 4.64 34.90 -6.66
C LEU A 396 3.84 34.75 -7.96
N TYR A 397 4.21 33.79 -8.80
CA TYR A 397 3.56 33.60 -10.10
C TYR A 397 2.16 32.97 -9.94
N PRO A 398 1.13 33.38 -10.69
CA PRO A 398 -0.19 32.79 -10.57
C PRO A 398 -0.19 31.30 -10.93
N VAL A 399 -1.13 30.55 -10.35
CA VAL A 399 -1.31 29.12 -10.60
C VAL A 399 -2.56 28.88 -11.44
N LEU A 400 -2.40 28.27 -12.61
CA LEU A 400 -3.48 27.79 -13.46
C LEU A 400 -3.79 26.32 -13.18
N LEU A 401 -5.02 26.06 -12.73
CA LEU A 401 -5.58 24.76 -12.45
C LEU A 401 -6.42 24.28 -13.63
N ILE A 402 -6.16 23.06 -14.11
CA ILE A 402 -6.85 22.47 -15.26
C ILE A 402 -7.44 21.11 -14.84
N ASN A 403 -8.77 21.05 -14.82
CA ASN A 403 -9.53 19.88 -14.35
C ASN A 403 -9.36 18.66 -15.26
N GLY A 404 -9.73 17.51 -14.70
CA GLY A 404 -9.87 16.25 -15.43
C GLY A 404 -11.11 16.21 -16.32
N TYR A 405 -11.55 14.98 -16.65
CA TYR A 405 -12.71 14.82 -17.50
C TYR A 405 -14.01 15.10 -16.74
N SER A 406 -14.53 16.32 -16.90
CA SER A 406 -15.87 16.72 -16.48
C SER A 406 -16.15 16.74 -14.97
N THR A 407 -15.17 16.49 -14.09
CA THR A 407 -15.34 16.57 -12.63
C THR A 407 -14.46 17.66 -12.03
N GLU A 408 -14.96 18.37 -11.02
CA GLU A 408 -14.17 19.31 -10.24
C GLU A 408 -13.16 18.57 -9.36
N SER A 409 -11.90 19.01 -9.38
CA SER A 409 -10.81 18.37 -8.66
C SER A 409 -10.15 19.30 -7.64
N TYR A 410 -10.38 20.61 -7.72
CA TYR A 410 -9.62 21.60 -6.97
C TYR A 410 -10.48 22.49 -6.08
N CYS A 411 -11.68 22.86 -6.54
CA CYS A 411 -12.64 23.66 -5.77
C CYS A 411 -13.67 22.72 -5.12
N LEU A 412 -13.34 22.18 -3.95
CA LEU A 412 -14.14 21.19 -3.21
C LEU A 412 -14.85 21.83 -2.00
N PRO A 413 -16.13 22.25 -2.12
CA PRO A 413 -16.82 22.97 -1.04
C PRO A 413 -17.12 22.11 0.19
N THR A 414 -17.12 20.78 0.05
CA THR A 414 -17.32 19.81 1.14
C THR A 414 -16.07 19.56 1.97
N GLU A 415 -14.90 19.88 1.42
CA GLU A 415 -13.61 19.59 2.05
C GLU A 415 -12.99 20.88 2.59
N PRO A 416 -12.46 20.89 3.83
CA PRO A 416 -11.90 22.10 4.44
C PRO A 416 -10.55 22.50 3.83
N ASN A 417 -9.80 21.54 3.29
CA ASN A 417 -8.46 21.76 2.75
C ASN A 417 -8.35 21.21 1.33
N ASP A 418 -8.88 21.96 0.37
CA ASP A 418 -8.65 21.69 -1.06
C ASP A 418 -7.41 22.41 -1.61
N LEU A 419 -7.09 22.17 -2.88
CA LEU A 419 -5.91 22.75 -3.49
C LEU A 419 -6.02 24.27 -3.70
N VAL A 420 -7.21 24.81 -4.02
CA VAL A 420 -7.42 26.25 -4.20
C VAL A 420 -7.09 27.01 -2.91
N ARG A 421 -7.68 26.59 -1.78
CA ARG A 421 -7.42 27.18 -0.46
C ARG A 421 -5.98 26.99 -0.03
N THR A 422 -5.37 25.85 -0.36
CA THR A 422 -3.96 25.57 -0.05
C THR A 422 -3.02 26.53 -0.78
N LEU A 423 -3.23 26.76 -2.08
CA LEU A 423 -2.40 27.67 -2.87
C LEU A 423 -2.63 29.15 -2.51
N LEU A 424 -3.86 29.53 -2.17
CA LEU A 424 -4.15 30.87 -1.66
C LEU A 424 -3.44 31.14 -0.32
N LYS A 425 -3.30 30.13 0.55
CA LYS A 425 -2.50 30.23 1.79
C LYS A 425 -1.01 30.39 1.50
N ASP A 426 -0.53 29.87 0.38
CA ASP A 426 0.85 30.01 -0.11
C ASP A 426 1.12 31.32 -0.86
N VAL A 427 0.17 32.28 -0.84
CA VAL A 427 0.33 33.62 -1.43
C VAL A 427 0.32 33.60 -2.98
N HIS A 428 -0.34 32.62 -3.58
CA HIS A 428 -0.55 32.56 -5.04
C HIS A 428 -1.97 32.99 -5.44
N ASP A 429 -2.06 33.78 -6.51
CA ASP A 429 -3.33 33.95 -7.23
C ASP A 429 -3.67 32.63 -7.95
N VAL A 430 -4.93 32.21 -7.88
CA VAL A 430 -5.38 30.91 -8.40
C VAL A 430 -6.41 31.11 -9.51
N TRP A 431 -6.11 30.55 -10.68
CA TRP A 431 -6.97 30.54 -11.86
C TRP A 431 -7.44 29.12 -12.14
N LEU A 432 -8.74 28.89 -12.19
CA LEU A 432 -9.34 27.60 -12.52
C LEU A 432 -10.00 27.67 -13.90
N LEU A 433 -9.44 26.93 -14.85
CA LEU A 433 -9.97 26.85 -16.21
C LEU A 433 -11.21 25.94 -16.24
N ARG A 434 -12.31 26.49 -16.78
CA ARG A 434 -13.53 25.76 -17.15
C ARG A 434 -13.60 25.69 -18.68
N PRO A 435 -12.99 24.67 -19.30
CA PRO A 435 -12.89 24.56 -20.76
C PRO A 435 -14.24 24.13 -21.37
N ARG A 436 -14.28 23.94 -22.71
CA ARG A 436 -15.43 23.40 -23.46
C ARG A 436 -15.85 21.97 -23.08
N LEU A 437 -15.11 21.35 -22.16
CA LEU A 437 -15.39 20.06 -21.52
C LEU A 437 -16.16 20.21 -20.20
N HIS A 438 -16.29 21.42 -19.64
CA HIS A 438 -16.94 21.62 -18.34
C HIS A 438 -18.46 21.30 -18.40
N PRO A 439 -19.04 20.54 -17.44
CA PRO A 439 -20.43 20.07 -17.49
C PRO A 439 -21.50 21.15 -17.72
N LEU A 440 -21.28 22.34 -17.17
CA LEU A 440 -22.21 23.47 -17.26
C LEU A 440 -22.12 24.24 -18.60
N ASN A 441 -21.03 24.09 -19.35
CA ASN A 441 -20.78 24.86 -20.57
C ASN A 441 -20.05 24.00 -21.62
N SER A 442 -20.52 22.77 -21.84
CA SER A 442 -19.83 21.85 -22.74
C SER A 442 -20.29 21.97 -24.19
N SER A 443 -19.35 21.86 -25.12
CA SER A 443 -19.64 21.74 -26.55
C SER A 443 -20.14 20.32 -26.89
N ASP A 444 -21.06 20.22 -27.87
CA ASP A 444 -21.50 18.93 -28.43
C ASP A 444 -20.56 18.42 -29.54
N CYS A 445 -19.58 19.23 -29.96
CA CYS A 445 -18.58 18.88 -30.96
C CYS A 445 -17.22 19.48 -30.58
N PHE A 446 -16.33 18.65 -30.02
CA PHE A 446 -14.95 19.01 -29.74
C PHE A 446 -14.08 17.77 -29.56
N SER A 447 -12.78 17.94 -29.70
CA SER A 447 -11.75 16.95 -29.39
C SER A 447 -10.92 17.42 -28.18
N ILE A 448 -10.16 16.53 -27.54
CA ILE A 448 -9.24 16.92 -26.45
C ILE A 448 -8.16 17.90 -26.93
N GLU A 449 -7.79 17.84 -28.22
CA GLU A 449 -6.88 18.77 -28.85
C GLU A 449 -7.45 20.18 -28.96
N ASP A 450 -8.77 20.35 -29.16
CA ASP A 450 -9.38 21.68 -29.12
C ASP A 450 -9.15 22.37 -27.77
N ILE A 451 -9.18 21.61 -26.67
CA ILE A 451 -8.89 22.14 -25.33
C ILE A 451 -7.44 22.64 -25.26
N GLY A 452 -6.49 21.84 -25.74
CA GLY A 452 -5.07 22.20 -25.73
C GLY A 452 -4.74 23.38 -26.65
N ARG A 453 -5.23 23.33 -27.89
CA ARG A 453 -4.95 24.31 -28.95
C ARG A 453 -5.65 25.65 -28.71
N LYS A 454 -6.90 25.62 -28.27
CA LYS A 454 -7.77 26.80 -28.25
C LYS A 454 -8.06 27.27 -26.83
N ASP A 455 -8.54 26.38 -25.96
CA ASP A 455 -9.03 26.80 -24.64
C ASP A 455 -7.89 27.22 -23.71
N ILE A 456 -6.85 26.38 -23.59
CA ILE A 456 -5.68 26.67 -22.75
C ILE A 456 -4.94 27.90 -23.29
N ALA A 457 -4.75 28.01 -24.61
CA ALA A 457 -4.10 29.17 -25.23
C ALA A 457 -4.88 30.47 -24.96
N ALA A 458 -6.21 30.46 -25.10
CA ALA A 458 -7.05 31.61 -24.78
C ALA A 458 -7.00 31.99 -23.30
N SER A 459 -6.96 31.00 -22.40
CA SER A 459 -6.82 31.23 -20.96
C SER A 459 -5.50 31.92 -20.60
N PHE A 460 -4.39 31.49 -21.20
CA PHE A 460 -3.07 32.13 -21.04
C PHE A 460 -3.08 33.58 -21.52
N LYS A 461 -3.70 33.85 -22.68
CA LYS A 461 -3.84 35.20 -23.19
C LYS A 461 -4.60 36.09 -22.19
N LYS A 462 -5.69 35.59 -21.60
CA LYS A 462 -6.47 36.34 -20.62
C LYS A 462 -5.70 36.61 -19.32
N ILE A 463 -4.91 35.64 -18.85
CA ILE A 463 -4.05 35.83 -17.66
C ILE A 463 -3.02 36.94 -17.93
N ILE A 464 -2.33 36.90 -19.07
CA ILE A 464 -1.36 37.94 -19.44
C ILE A 464 -2.03 39.31 -19.57
N GLU A 465 -3.21 39.38 -20.20
CA GLU A 465 -4.02 40.61 -20.30
C GLU A 465 -4.40 41.15 -18.92
N PHE A 466 -4.76 40.27 -17.99
CA PHE A 466 -5.17 40.64 -16.63
C PHE A 466 -4.03 41.30 -15.83
N TYR A 467 -2.80 40.78 -15.93
CA TYR A 467 -1.64 41.34 -15.22
C TYR A 467 -0.99 42.52 -15.96
N GLY A 468 -1.29 42.72 -17.25
CA GLY A 468 -0.78 43.83 -18.06
C GLY A 468 0.68 43.71 -18.49
N GLU A 469 1.40 42.68 -18.03
CA GLU A 469 2.80 42.39 -18.38
C GLU A 469 3.01 40.89 -18.60
N PRO A 470 4.03 40.47 -19.39
CA PRO A 470 4.36 39.06 -19.56
C PRO A 470 4.76 38.40 -18.24
N ILE A 471 3.84 37.61 -17.67
CA ILE A 471 4.02 36.87 -16.43
C ILE A 471 4.18 35.38 -16.71
N LYS A 472 5.03 34.69 -15.93
CA LYS A 472 5.07 33.22 -15.94
C LYS A 472 3.91 32.66 -15.11
N VAL A 473 3.44 31.47 -15.46
CA VAL A 473 2.32 30.82 -14.79
C VAL A 473 2.73 29.41 -14.34
N HIS A 474 2.42 29.03 -13.10
CA HIS A 474 2.52 27.63 -12.67
C HIS A 474 1.28 26.88 -13.14
N ILE A 475 1.43 25.65 -13.65
CA ILE A 475 0.27 24.86 -14.08
C ILE A 475 0.15 23.60 -13.22
N VAL A 476 -1.05 23.34 -12.72
CA VAL A 476 -1.43 22.05 -12.12
C VAL A 476 -2.57 21.46 -12.94
N ALA A 477 -2.34 20.30 -13.53
CA ALA A 477 -3.28 19.66 -14.42
C ALA A 477 -3.59 18.22 -13.98
N HIS A 478 -4.85 17.81 -14.11
CA HIS A 478 -5.31 16.47 -13.72
C HIS A 478 -5.87 15.72 -14.92
N CYS A 479 -5.60 14.41 -15.02
CA CYS A 479 -6.24 13.53 -16.00
C CYS A 479 -6.19 14.14 -17.43
N VAL A 480 -7.34 14.36 -18.07
CA VAL A 480 -7.44 14.95 -19.41
C VAL A 480 -6.90 16.38 -19.49
N GLY A 481 -6.95 17.16 -18.41
CA GLY A 481 -6.27 18.46 -18.35
C GLY A 481 -4.76 18.32 -18.56
N GLY A 482 -4.15 17.25 -18.03
CA GLY A 482 -2.75 16.93 -18.27
C GLY A 482 -2.46 16.55 -19.72
N LEU A 483 -3.36 15.83 -20.39
CA LEU A 483 -3.23 15.56 -21.84
C LEU A 483 -3.30 16.87 -22.64
N ALA A 484 -4.31 17.69 -22.35
CA ALA A 484 -4.56 18.94 -23.07
C ALA A 484 -3.43 19.96 -22.90
N VAL A 485 -2.84 20.10 -21.71
CA VAL A 485 -1.72 21.03 -21.50
C VAL A 485 -0.46 20.57 -22.24
N HIS A 486 -0.17 19.26 -22.29
CA HIS A 486 0.95 18.75 -23.08
C HIS A 486 0.71 18.97 -24.59
N ILE A 487 -0.51 18.77 -25.08
CA ILE A 487 -0.89 19.15 -26.45
C ILE A 487 -0.66 20.65 -26.69
N SER A 488 -1.02 21.50 -25.73
CA SER A 488 -0.85 22.96 -25.83
C SER A 488 0.61 23.37 -25.98
N ILE A 489 1.49 22.82 -25.12
CA ILE A 489 2.91 23.19 -25.07
C ILE A 489 3.68 22.54 -26.23
N MET A 490 3.53 21.23 -26.42
CA MET A 490 4.23 20.50 -27.49
C MET A 490 3.69 20.89 -28.88
N GLY A 491 2.43 21.32 -28.98
CA GLY A 491 1.86 21.91 -30.20
C GLY A 491 2.37 23.32 -30.50
N GLY A 492 3.03 23.99 -29.54
CA GLY A 492 3.54 25.36 -29.69
C GLY A 492 2.47 26.45 -29.51
N TYR A 493 1.30 26.11 -28.98
CA TYR A 493 0.20 27.04 -28.73
C TYR A 493 0.42 27.87 -27.45
N VAL A 494 1.13 27.30 -26.47
CA VAL A 494 1.66 28.00 -25.30
C VAL A 494 3.17 27.78 -25.25
N LEU A 495 3.94 28.87 -25.18
CA LEU A 495 5.39 28.80 -25.12
C LEU A 495 5.86 28.48 -23.70
N SER A 496 6.79 27.53 -23.56
CA SER A 496 7.38 27.15 -22.27
C SER A 496 7.96 28.32 -21.47
N LYS A 497 8.45 29.37 -22.14
CA LYS A 497 8.96 30.59 -21.49
C LYS A 497 7.92 31.32 -20.63
N ASN A 498 6.62 31.12 -20.92
CA ASN A 498 5.51 31.69 -20.16
C ASN A 498 5.06 30.77 -19.00
N ILE A 499 5.74 29.63 -18.79
CA ILE A 499 5.40 28.65 -17.77
C ILE A 499 6.53 28.59 -16.75
N ALA A 500 6.19 28.75 -15.47
CA ALA A 500 7.15 28.65 -14.38
C ALA A 500 7.42 27.19 -14.00
N SER A 501 6.37 26.36 -13.92
CA SER A 501 6.48 24.91 -13.71
C SER A 501 5.20 24.17 -14.14
N LEU A 502 5.30 22.87 -14.37
CA LEU A 502 4.17 22.01 -14.73
C LEU A 502 4.04 20.80 -13.78
N SER A 503 2.93 20.71 -13.06
CA SER A 503 2.56 19.52 -12.27
C SER A 503 1.40 18.79 -12.92
N CYS A 504 1.52 17.46 -13.07
CA CYS A 504 0.44 16.63 -13.61
C CYS A 504 0.14 15.43 -12.70
N THR A 505 -1.16 15.18 -12.45
CA THR A 505 -1.63 14.07 -11.60
C THR A 505 -2.32 12.99 -12.44
N ASN A 506 -1.78 11.77 -12.40
CA ASN A 506 -2.19 10.60 -13.18
C ASN A 506 -2.42 10.88 -14.68
N SER A 507 -1.63 11.77 -15.25
CA SER A 507 -1.62 12.09 -16.67
C SER A 507 -0.33 12.78 -17.07
N SER A 508 -0.05 12.80 -18.38
CA SER A 508 1.11 13.45 -19.01
C SER A 508 0.92 13.46 -20.54
N MET A 509 1.98 13.62 -21.32
CA MET A 509 1.95 13.28 -22.76
C MET A 509 1.69 11.77 -23.00
N PHE A 510 1.90 10.92 -22.00
CA PHE A 510 1.52 9.51 -21.97
C PHE A 510 0.22 9.30 -21.18
N PHE A 511 -0.51 8.25 -21.53
CA PHE A 511 -1.74 7.86 -20.84
C PHE A 511 -1.93 6.34 -20.89
N LYS A 512 -1.32 5.64 -19.94
CA LYS A 512 -1.35 4.17 -19.82
C LYS A 512 -2.49 3.75 -18.91
N LEU A 513 -3.49 3.10 -19.50
CA LEU A 513 -4.66 2.59 -18.79
C LEU A 513 -4.40 1.21 -18.18
N THR A 514 -5.22 0.84 -17.19
CA THR A 514 -5.31 -0.56 -16.75
C THR A 514 -5.77 -1.47 -17.88
N THR A 515 -5.39 -2.75 -17.83
CA THR A 515 -5.76 -3.73 -18.85
C THR A 515 -7.28 -3.77 -19.09
N SER A 516 -8.10 -3.72 -18.04
CA SER A 516 -9.57 -3.71 -18.15
C SER A 516 -10.10 -2.46 -18.85
N SER A 517 -9.57 -1.28 -18.51
CA SER A 517 -9.94 -0.01 -19.13
C SER A 517 -9.48 0.08 -20.58
N LEU A 518 -8.30 -0.47 -20.89
CA LEU A 518 -7.78 -0.54 -22.26
C LEU A 518 -8.62 -1.45 -23.15
N VAL A 519 -9.00 -2.64 -22.67
CA VAL A 519 -9.90 -3.55 -23.41
C VAL A 519 -11.22 -2.85 -23.72
N LYS A 520 -11.78 -2.11 -22.77
CA LYS A 520 -13.00 -1.32 -22.97
C LYS A 520 -12.83 -0.23 -24.04
N MET A 521 -11.68 0.43 -24.11
CA MET A 521 -11.37 1.41 -25.15
C MET A 521 -11.12 0.75 -26.52
N TRP A 522 -10.63 -0.49 -26.57
CA TRP A 522 -10.47 -1.24 -27.81
C TRP A 522 -11.82 -1.64 -28.40
N LEU A 523 -12.74 -2.14 -27.57
CA LEU A 523 -14.12 -2.45 -27.97
C LEU A 523 -14.83 -1.24 -28.59
N PRO A 524 -15.77 -1.44 -29.53
CA PRO A 524 -16.47 -0.35 -30.22
C PRO A 524 -17.54 0.35 -29.35
N LEU A 525 -17.39 0.35 -28.02
CA LEU A 525 -18.36 0.91 -27.08
C LEU A 525 -18.54 2.42 -27.24
N VAL A 526 -17.45 3.16 -27.46
CA VAL A 526 -17.52 4.62 -27.69
C VAL A 526 -18.23 4.95 -29.01
N PRO A 527 -17.85 4.36 -30.17
CA PRO A 527 -18.60 4.54 -31.42
C PRO A 527 -20.10 4.22 -31.30
N ILE A 528 -20.44 3.09 -30.67
CA ILE A 528 -21.84 2.69 -30.45
C ILE A 528 -22.55 3.72 -29.56
N SER A 529 -21.91 4.17 -28.49
CA SER A 529 -22.48 5.18 -27.59
C SER A 529 -22.72 6.51 -28.29
N MET A 530 -21.80 6.94 -29.15
CA MET A 530 -21.96 8.15 -29.96
C MET A 530 -23.11 8.01 -30.97
N ALA A 531 -23.26 6.84 -31.60
CA ALA A 531 -24.37 6.56 -32.51
C ALA A 531 -25.73 6.62 -31.80
N ILE A 532 -25.82 6.10 -30.57
CA ILE A 532 -27.04 6.16 -29.76
C ILE A 532 -27.37 7.60 -29.35
N LEU A 533 -26.38 8.40 -28.96
CA LEU A 533 -26.57 9.82 -28.57
C LEU A 533 -26.95 10.72 -29.75
N GLY A 534 -26.41 10.45 -30.94
CA GLY A 534 -26.64 11.25 -32.14
C GLY A 534 -26.06 12.66 -32.02
N LYS A 535 -26.86 13.68 -32.32
CA LYS A 535 -26.43 15.10 -32.30
C LYS A 535 -26.26 15.68 -30.89
N TYR A 536 -26.99 15.15 -29.91
CA TYR A 536 -26.92 15.62 -28.53
C TYR A 536 -25.93 14.74 -27.75
N ARG A 537 -24.73 15.24 -27.51
CA ARG A 537 -23.62 14.45 -26.96
C ARG A 537 -23.41 14.72 -25.47
N LYS A 538 -24.49 14.91 -24.72
CA LYS A 538 -24.46 15.12 -23.26
C LYS A 538 -25.32 14.06 -22.58
N LEU A 539 -24.71 13.21 -21.77
CA LEU A 539 -25.43 12.18 -21.02
C LEU A 539 -25.87 12.75 -19.66
N PRO A 540 -27.17 12.96 -19.41
CA PRO A 540 -27.61 13.39 -18.08
C PRO A 540 -27.28 12.29 -17.06
N LEU A 541 -26.69 12.61 -15.91
CA LEU A 541 -26.37 11.59 -14.90
C LEU A 541 -27.49 11.44 -13.87
N LEU A 542 -28.02 12.56 -13.37
CA LEU A 542 -29.04 12.59 -12.32
C LEU A 542 -30.26 11.72 -12.63
N GLN A 543 -30.68 10.93 -11.66
CA GLN A 543 -31.80 9.99 -11.79
C GLN A 543 -33.13 10.70 -12.08
N ALA A 544 -33.37 11.87 -11.49
CA ALA A 544 -34.62 12.63 -11.64
C ALA A 544 -34.79 13.36 -12.99
N SER A 545 -33.81 13.29 -13.88
CA SER A 545 -33.93 13.91 -15.21
C SER A 545 -34.87 13.12 -16.11
N SER A 546 -35.75 13.79 -16.87
CA SER A 546 -36.58 13.17 -17.90
C SER A 546 -35.71 12.60 -19.02
N THR A 547 -35.21 11.37 -18.84
CA THR A 547 -34.29 10.76 -19.78
C THR A 547 -35.05 10.25 -21.01
N SER A 548 -34.60 10.64 -22.19
CA SER A 548 -34.97 9.95 -23.43
C SER A 548 -34.64 8.46 -23.33
N PHE A 549 -35.38 7.61 -24.05
CA PHE A 549 -35.13 6.16 -24.11
C PHE A 549 -33.66 5.81 -24.40
N ARG A 550 -33.02 6.59 -25.27
CA ARG A 550 -31.60 6.45 -25.65
C ARG A 550 -30.65 6.66 -24.48
N HIS A 551 -30.89 7.69 -23.66
CA HIS A 551 -30.10 7.94 -22.44
C HIS A 551 -30.32 6.83 -21.41
N GLY A 552 -31.56 6.37 -21.25
CA GLY A 552 -31.88 5.24 -20.38
C GLY A 552 -31.12 3.97 -20.76
N LEU A 553 -31.09 3.63 -22.06
CA LEU A 553 -30.34 2.50 -22.58
C LEU A 553 -28.83 2.59 -22.26
N LEU A 554 -28.20 3.76 -22.50
CA LEU A 554 -26.79 3.95 -22.20
C LEU A 554 -26.46 3.84 -20.71
N LYS A 555 -27.31 4.41 -19.84
CA LYS A 555 -27.16 4.26 -18.39
C LYS A 555 -27.24 2.79 -17.98
N SER A 556 -28.20 2.04 -18.52
CA SER A 556 -28.34 0.61 -18.24
C SER A 556 -27.13 -0.20 -18.71
N ILE A 557 -26.60 0.09 -19.90
CA ILE A 557 -25.35 -0.54 -20.38
C ILE A 557 -24.19 -0.20 -19.43
N ALA A 558 -24.03 1.06 -19.06
CA ALA A 558 -22.96 1.50 -18.15
C ALA A 558 -23.02 0.76 -16.80
N ARG A 559 -24.21 0.56 -16.22
CA ARG A 559 -24.42 -0.20 -14.98
C ARG A 559 -23.97 -1.66 -15.05
N LEU A 560 -24.08 -2.28 -16.23
CA LEU A 560 -23.71 -3.70 -16.44
C LEU A 560 -22.21 -3.90 -16.69
N ILE A 561 -21.44 -2.84 -16.94
CA ILE A 561 -19.99 -2.96 -17.18
C ILE A 561 -19.31 -3.43 -15.87
N PRO A 562 -18.51 -4.52 -15.92
CA PRO A 562 -17.79 -5.03 -14.74
C PRO A 562 -16.74 -4.06 -14.20
N ARG A 563 -16.57 -4.02 -12.87
CA ARG A 563 -15.70 -3.03 -12.17
C ARG A 563 -15.14 -3.55 -10.85
N CYS A 564 -14.05 -2.92 -10.42
CA CYS A 564 -13.35 -3.30 -9.21
C CYS A 564 -14.10 -2.88 -7.93
N GLU A 565 -14.89 -1.82 -7.94
CA GLU A 565 -15.62 -1.35 -6.76
C GLU A 565 -16.99 -0.83 -7.17
N ARG A 566 -18.00 -0.97 -6.30
CA ARG A 566 -19.37 -0.50 -6.53
C ARG A 566 -19.93 0.14 -5.28
N CYS A 567 -20.84 1.09 -5.46
CA CYS A 567 -21.61 1.71 -4.37
C CYS A 567 -23.09 1.80 -4.76
N THR A 568 -23.96 2.18 -3.82
CA THR A 568 -25.41 2.25 -4.08
C THR A 568 -25.86 3.57 -4.74
N CYS A 569 -24.94 4.51 -5.00
CA CYS A 569 -25.26 5.75 -5.71
C CYS A 569 -25.36 5.49 -7.22
N ASP A 570 -26.56 5.66 -7.78
CA ASP A 570 -26.83 5.38 -9.20
C ASP A 570 -25.96 6.23 -10.15
N GLU A 571 -25.73 7.51 -9.82
CA GLU A 571 -24.91 8.40 -10.63
C GLU A 571 -23.45 7.97 -10.65
N CYS A 572 -22.90 7.57 -9.49
CA CYS A 572 -21.56 7.01 -9.38
C CYS A 572 -21.47 5.69 -10.17
N GLU A 573 -22.54 4.89 -10.13
CA GLU A 573 -22.62 3.67 -10.92
C GLU A 573 -22.63 3.97 -12.43
N VAL A 574 -23.40 4.93 -12.92
CA VAL A 574 -23.35 5.28 -14.35
C VAL A 574 -21.97 5.84 -14.73
N PHE A 575 -21.44 6.77 -13.95
CA PHE A 575 -20.15 7.41 -14.19
C PHE A 575 -19.00 6.40 -14.24
N SER A 576 -18.90 5.54 -13.22
CA SER A 576 -17.89 4.49 -13.15
C SER A 576 -18.07 3.41 -14.22
N GLY A 577 -19.28 3.23 -14.75
CA GLY A 577 -19.49 2.41 -15.95
C GLY A 577 -18.85 3.01 -17.20
N VAL A 578 -18.98 4.34 -17.37
CA VAL A 578 -18.47 5.08 -18.54
C VAL A 578 -16.96 5.29 -18.51
N PHE A 579 -16.34 5.50 -17.35
CA PHE A 579 -14.87 5.65 -17.24
C PHE A 579 -14.15 4.38 -16.77
N GLY A 580 -14.77 3.60 -15.89
CA GLY A 580 -14.08 2.78 -14.91
C GLY A 580 -14.15 3.47 -13.54
N ASN A 581 -13.80 2.76 -12.46
CA ASN A 581 -13.65 3.42 -11.17
C ASN A 581 -12.54 4.51 -11.28
N THR A 582 -12.78 5.71 -10.75
CA THR A 582 -11.84 6.86 -10.85
C THR A 582 -11.27 7.26 -9.49
N PHE A 583 -11.81 6.76 -8.39
CA PHE A 583 -11.29 6.94 -7.05
C PHE A 583 -11.60 5.69 -6.24
N TRP A 584 -10.86 5.47 -5.17
CA TRP A 584 -11.23 4.49 -4.15
C TRP A 584 -12.20 5.14 -3.17
N HIS A 585 -13.37 4.54 -2.98
CA HIS A 585 -14.37 5.09 -2.06
C HIS A 585 -13.82 5.20 -0.63
N GLU A 586 -12.87 4.34 -0.24
CA GLU A 586 -12.20 4.42 1.06
C GLU A 586 -11.49 5.77 1.31
N ASN A 587 -11.03 6.45 0.25
CA ASN A 587 -10.28 7.70 0.36
C ASN A 587 -11.16 8.96 0.28
N VAL A 588 -12.43 8.83 -0.08
CA VAL A 588 -13.34 9.95 -0.32
C VAL A 588 -14.39 10.01 0.79
N SER A 589 -14.62 11.21 1.33
CA SER A 589 -15.64 11.41 2.37
C SER A 589 -17.05 11.19 1.81
N GLU A 590 -18.00 10.87 2.69
CA GLU A 590 -19.39 10.67 2.27
C GLU A 590 -20.00 11.96 1.69
N THR A 591 -19.64 13.13 2.25
CA THR A 591 -20.08 14.45 1.78
C THR A 591 -19.49 14.77 0.41
N MET A 592 -18.19 14.53 0.20
CA MET A 592 -17.52 14.72 -1.09
C MET A 592 -18.07 13.77 -2.16
N HIS A 593 -18.27 12.50 -1.81
CA HIS A 593 -18.88 11.51 -2.71
C HIS A 593 -20.30 11.92 -3.13
N TYR A 594 -21.12 12.41 -2.18
CA TYR A 594 -22.44 12.95 -2.47
C TYR A 594 -22.36 14.15 -3.42
N TRP A 595 -21.61 15.19 -3.04
CA TRP A 595 -21.51 16.43 -3.83
C TRP A 595 -20.99 16.18 -5.24
N MET A 596 -19.96 15.33 -5.39
CA MET A 596 -19.37 15.02 -6.69
C MET A 596 -20.39 14.42 -7.66
N ASN A 597 -21.20 13.47 -7.17
CA ASN A 597 -22.10 12.71 -8.01
C ASN A 597 -23.49 13.36 -8.17
N LYS A 598 -23.94 14.14 -7.18
CA LYS A 598 -25.30 14.73 -7.15
C LYS A 598 -25.34 16.22 -7.50
N GLU A 599 -24.25 16.95 -7.29
CA GLU A 599 -24.21 18.41 -7.51
C GLU A 599 -23.22 18.82 -8.60
N ASN A 600 -22.00 18.30 -8.57
CA ASN A 600 -20.93 18.74 -9.47
C ASN A 600 -21.12 18.29 -10.92
N LEU A 601 -21.61 17.07 -11.14
CA LEU A 601 -21.71 16.45 -12.47
C LEU A 601 -23.17 16.17 -12.89
N PRO A 602 -23.98 17.20 -13.20
CA PRO A 602 -25.36 17.00 -13.61
C PRO A 602 -25.47 16.32 -14.99
N ARG A 603 -24.52 16.58 -15.89
CA ARG A 603 -24.47 16.07 -17.26
C ARG A 603 -23.02 15.74 -17.63
N LEU A 604 -22.80 14.57 -18.22
CA LEU A 604 -21.51 14.13 -18.72
C LEU A 604 -21.34 14.47 -20.21
N PRO A 605 -20.41 15.36 -20.59
CA PRO A 605 -20.06 15.65 -21.97
C PRO A 605 -19.39 14.46 -22.65
N MET A 606 -20.03 13.90 -23.67
CA MET A 606 -19.55 12.70 -24.36
C MET A 606 -18.76 13.01 -25.64
N ALA A 607 -18.77 14.27 -26.11
CA ALA A 607 -18.21 14.65 -27.40
C ALA A 607 -16.68 14.43 -27.50
N GLY A 608 -15.93 14.54 -26.40
CA GLY A 608 -14.48 14.32 -26.38
C GLY A 608 -14.03 12.86 -26.37
N PHE A 609 -14.93 11.90 -26.09
CA PHE A 609 -14.58 10.48 -25.96
C PHE A 609 -13.98 9.84 -27.22
N PRO A 610 -14.44 10.14 -28.46
CA PRO A 610 -13.82 9.59 -29.66
C PRO A 610 -12.33 9.89 -29.76
N HIS A 611 -11.92 11.13 -29.46
CA HIS A 611 -10.51 11.51 -29.44
C HIS A 611 -9.80 10.89 -28.23
N LEU A 612 -10.41 10.92 -27.03
CA LEU A 612 -9.85 10.24 -25.86
C LEU A 612 -9.60 8.74 -26.12
N ARG A 613 -10.48 8.04 -26.85
CA ARG A 613 -10.28 6.65 -27.27
C ARG A 613 -9.03 6.48 -28.14
N ARG A 614 -8.78 7.39 -29.08
CA ARG A 614 -7.56 7.35 -29.91
C ARG A 614 -6.30 7.50 -29.05
N ILE A 615 -6.29 8.50 -28.15
CA ILE A 615 -5.19 8.72 -27.20
C ILE A 615 -4.95 7.48 -26.32
N CYS A 616 -6.02 6.92 -25.74
CA CYS A 616 -5.90 5.72 -24.89
C CYS A 616 -5.37 4.50 -25.65
N ASN A 617 -5.78 4.30 -26.91
CA ASN A 617 -5.32 3.18 -27.73
C ASN A 617 -3.87 3.37 -28.20
N ALA A 618 -3.43 4.61 -28.45
CA ALA A 618 -2.02 4.92 -28.73
C ALA A 618 -1.14 4.83 -27.46
N GLY A 619 -1.73 5.15 -26.30
CA GLY A 619 -1.04 5.26 -25.01
C GLY A 619 -0.28 6.58 -24.83
N PHE A 620 -0.46 7.54 -25.75
CA PHE A 620 0.16 8.87 -25.75
C PHE A 620 -0.70 9.86 -26.55
N ILE A 621 -0.45 11.17 -26.38
CA ILE A 621 -1.22 12.24 -27.04
C ILE A 621 -1.05 12.23 -28.57
N VAL A 622 -2.16 12.34 -29.28
CA VAL A 622 -2.24 12.37 -30.75
C VAL A 622 -3.10 13.56 -31.19
N ASP A 623 -3.02 13.93 -32.46
CA ASP A 623 -3.96 14.88 -33.06
C ASP A 623 -5.37 14.25 -33.21
N ASN A 624 -6.35 15.07 -33.61
CA ASN A 624 -7.70 14.60 -33.84
C ASN A 624 -7.77 13.47 -34.87
N GLU A 625 -6.87 13.38 -35.84
CA GLU A 625 -6.81 12.32 -36.85
C GLU A 625 -6.16 11.03 -36.32
N GLY A 626 -5.41 11.11 -35.21
CA GLY A 626 -4.72 10.00 -34.56
C GLY A 626 -3.22 9.91 -34.86
N ASN A 627 -2.62 10.94 -35.47
CA ASN A 627 -1.19 10.97 -35.78
C ASN A 627 -0.36 11.47 -34.59
N ASN A 628 0.91 11.05 -34.54
CA ASN A 628 1.89 11.54 -33.58
C ASN A 628 2.41 12.93 -33.98
N ALA A 629 1.58 13.97 -33.78
CA ALA A 629 1.93 15.35 -34.08
C ALA A 629 2.70 16.06 -32.95
N TYR A 630 2.66 15.52 -31.72
CA TYR A 630 3.10 16.23 -30.52
C TYR A 630 4.39 15.70 -29.94
N LEU A 631 4.58 14.38 -29.79
CA LEU A 631 5.77 13.86 -29.09
C LEU A 631 7.05 14.18 -29.85
N ILE A 632 6.99 14.36 -31.17
CA ILE A 632 8.14 14.75 -31.99
C ILE A 632 8.73 16.13 -31.63
N HIS A 633 8.07 16.90 -30.76
CA HIS A 633 8.48 18.24 -30.33
C HIS A 633 8.87 18.34 -28.84
N PRO A 634 9.79 17.50 -28.34
CA PRO A 634 10.20 17.58 -26.93
C PRO A 634 10.96 18.87 -26.61
N GLU A 635 11.55 19.54 -27.62
CA GLU A 635 12.27 20.82 -27.48
C GLU A 635 11.38 21.93 -26.88
N ARG A 636 10.07 21.84 -27.07
CA ARG A 636 9.09 22.83 -26.60
C ARG A 636 8.74 22.67 -25.12
N MET A 637 9.15 21.58 -24.48
CA MET A 637 8.90 21.27 -23.06
C MET A 637 10.09 21.67 -22.16
N ALA A 638 10.84 22.70 -22.55
CA ALA A 638 11.97 23.25 -21.80
C ALA A 638 11.51 23.99 -20.51
N LEU A 639 11.01 23.23 -19.53
CA LEU A 639 10.49 23.71 -18.25
C LEU A 639 10.54 22.62 -17.14
N PRO A 640 10.54 23.00 -15.85
CA PRO A 640 10.49 22.04 -14.75
C PRO A 640 9.15 21.28 -14.72
N THR A 641 9.19 19.95 -14.55
CA THR A 641 7.99 19.11 -14.48
C THR A 641 7.92 18.22 -13.24
N LEU A 642 6.71 18.00 -12.74
CA LEU A 642 6.38 17.03 -11.69
C LEU A 642 5.26 16.12 -12.17
N TYR A 643 5.50 14.81 -12.14
CA TYR A 643 4.47 13.80 -12.42
C TYR A 643 4.11 13.02 -11.15
N ILE A 644 2.86 13.14 -10.71
CA ILE A 644 2.33 12.43 -9.54
C ILE A 644 1.39 11.33 -10.02
N SER A 645 1.52 10.11 -9.51
CA SER A 645 0.56 9.03 -9.77
C SER A 645 0.14 8.31 -8.49
N GLY A 646 -1.07 7.76 -8.48
CA GLY A 646 -1.52 6.88 -7.39
C GLY A 646 -0.90 5.49 -7.52
N GLY A 647 -0.41 4.94 -6.41
CA GLY A 647 0.22 3.62 -6.37
C GLY A 647 -0.80 2.46 -6.35
N ARG A 648 -2.06 2.72 -5.98
CA ARG A 648 -3.16 1.76 -6.02
C ARG A 648 -3.95 1.94 -7.31
N THR A 649 -3.38 1.43 -8.40
CA THR A 649 -3.90 1.53 -9.77
C THR A 649 -5.40 1.21 -9.88
N LEU A 650 -6.14 2.05 -10.61
CA LEU A 650 -7.59 1.91 -10.81
C LEU A 650 -8.00 2.17 -12.27
N LEU A 651 -7.70 3.37 -12.79
CA LEU A 651 -7.95 3.75 -14.19
C LEU A 651 -6.65 3.85 -15.01
N VAL A 652 -5.69 4.64 -14.49
CA VAL A 652 -4.38 4.92 -15.09
C VAL A 652 -3.29 4.28 -14.25
N THR A 653 -2.27 3.73 -14.90
CA THR A 653 -1.13 3.06 -14.25
C THR A 653 0.00 4.04 -13.91
N PRO A 654 0.81 3.76 -12.85
CA PRO A 654 2.04 4.50 -12.55
C PRO A 654 3.05 4.54 -13.70
N GLU A 655 2.93 3.65 -14.70
CA GLU A 655 3.73 3.67 -15.92
C GLU A 655 3.58 5.01 -16.66
N THR A 656 2.41 5.65 -16.57
CA THR A 656 2.16 6.97 -17.16
C THR A 656 3.15 8.03 -16.66
N SER A 657 3.31 8.15 -15.35
CA SER A 657 4.24 9.13 -14.75
C SER A 657 5.69 8.69 -14.93
N PHE A 658 5.96 7.38 -15.00
CA PHE A 658 7.29 6.83 -15.27
C PHE A 658 7.78 7.19 -16.67
N LEU A 659 6.99 6.90 -17.70
CA LEU A 659 7.33 7.20 -19.09
C LEU A 659 7.53 8.70 -19.30
N ALA A 660 6.66 9.53 -18.73
CA ALA A 660 6.78 10.98 -18.83
C ALA A 660 8.07 11.49 -18.18
N ASN A 661 8.37 11.04 -16.95
CA ASN A 661 9.60 11.44 -16.26
C ASN A 661 10.85 11.01 -17.04
N LYS A 662 10.87 9.77 -17.55
CA LYS A 662 11.99 9.24 -18.34
C LYS A 662 12.15 10.00 -19.65
N TYR A 663 11.05 10.27 -20.35
CA TYR A 663 11.04 11.02 -21.60
C TYR A 663 11.60 12.43 -21.42
N MET A 664 11.14 13.13 -20.38
CA MET A 664 11.59 14.48 -20.09
C MET A 664 13.06 14.52 -19.64
N LYS A 665 13.51 13.60 -18.78
CA LYS A 665 14.94 13.50 -18.40
C LYS A 665 15.85 13.23 -19.61
N LEU A 666 15.36 12.48 -20.60
CA LEU A 666 16.13 12.18 -21.81
C LEU A 666 16.24 13.39 -22.75
N HIS A 667 15.12 14.09 -22.98
CA HIS A 667 15.06 15.13 -24.00
C HIS A 667 15.26 16.57 -23.47
N GLN A 668 15.05 16.80 -22.18
CA GLN A 668 15.22 18.09 -21.51
C GLN A 668 16.08 17.99 -20.23
N PRO A 669 17.31 17.42 -20.31
CA PRO A 669 18.12 17.15 -19.13
C PRO A 669 18.56 18.41 -18.35
N GLY A 670 18.44 19.61 -18.96
CA GLY A 670 18.74 20.88 -18.30
C GLY A 670 17.70 21.33 -17.27
N TYR A 671 16.54 20.67 -17.20
CA TYR A 671 15.45 21.02 -16.30
C TYR A 671 15.20 19.95 -15.23
N ARG A 672 14.61 20.39 -14.11
CA ARG A 672 14.21 19.50 -13.03
C ARG A 672 12.95 18.71 -13.42
N HIS A 673 13.07 17.38 -13.42
CA HIS A 673 11.98 16.46 -13.72
C HIS A 673 11.76 15.46 -12.58
N GLU A 674 10.68 15.63 -11.84
CA GLU A 674 10.34 14.85 -10.66
C GLU A 674 9.21 13.85 -10.93
N ARG A 675 9.24 12.73 -10.20
CA ARG A 675 8.17 11.73 -10.19
C ARG A 675 7.86 11.33 -8.76
N VAL A 676 6.57 11.22 -8.43
CA VAL A 676 6.10 10.75 -7.13
C VAL A 676 4.98 9.73 -7.32
N VAL A 677 5.07 8.59 -6.63
CA VAL A 677 4.00 7.58 -6.58
C VAL A 677 3.45 7.51 -5.16
N ILE A 678 2.16 7.83 -4.99
CA ILE A 678 1.52 7.91 -3.67
C ILE A 678 0.80 6.60 -3.35
N ASP A 679 1.33 5.82 -2.41
CA ASP A 679 0.73 4.54 -2.01
C ASP A 679 -0.66 4.72 -1.37
N GLY A 680 -1.58 3.81 -1.69
CA GLY A 680 -2.97 3.83 -1.23
C GLY A 680 -3.91 4.73 -2.03
N PHE A 681 -3.41 5.59 -2.92
CA PHE A 681 -4.23 6.46 -3.77
C PHE A 681 -4.40 5.87 -5.18
N GLY A 682 -5.55 6.17 -5.80
CA GLY A 682 -5.95 5.75 -7.14
C GLY A 682 -5.77 6.85 -8.19
N HIS A 683 -6.85 7.29 -8.84
CA HIS A 683 -6.81 8.24 -9.95
C HIS A 683 -7.11 9.69 -9.54
N SER A 684 -8.37 10.00 -9.23
CA SER A 684 -8.84 11.35 -8.86
C SER A 684 -8.80 11.62 -7.36
N ASP A 685 -8.78 10.57 -6.54
CA ASP A 685 -8.60 10.66 -5.09
C ASP A 685 -7.26 11.28 -4.68
N LEU A 686 -6.30 11.43 -5.60
CA LEU A 686 -5.11 12.27 -5.38
C LEU A 686 -5.44 13.73 -5.07
N LEU A 687 -6.57 14.23 -5.57
CA LEU A 687 -6.98 15.63 -5.41
C LEU A 687 -8.25 15.76 -4.57
N ILE A 688 -9.16 14.79 -4.67
CA ILE A 688 -10.47 14.83 -3.99
C ILE A 688 -10.53 14.00 -2.71
N GLY A 689 -9.47 13.26 -2.38
CA GLY A 689 -9.45 12.42 -1.19
C GLY A 689 -9.28 13.23 0.09
N GLU A 690 -9.83 12.74 1.21
CA GLU A 690 -9.82 13.38 2.54
C GLU A 690 -8.41 13.75 3.02
N ARG A 691 -7.40 13.00 2.57
CA ARG A 691 -6.00 13.15 2.98
C ARG A 691 -5.09 13.69 1.89
N SER A 692 -5.67 14.25 0.81
CA SER A 692 -4.90 14.79 -0.32
C SER A 692 -4.03 15.97 0.10
N ASN A 693 -4.52 16.81 1.01
CA ASN A 693 -3.79 17.92 1.61
C ASN A 693 -2.54 17.49 2.39
N GLU A 694 -2.58 16.33 3.05
CA GLU A 694 -1.44 15.79 3.81
C GLU A 694 -0.46 15.03 2.92
N LYS A 695 -0.96 14.32 1.91
CA LYS A 695 -0.20 13.31 1.17
C LYS A 695 0.19 13.70 -0.24
N VAL A 696 -0.50 14.66 -0.86
CA VAL A 696 -0.32 15.00 -2.28
C VAL A 696 0.06 16.46 -2.47
N PHE A 697 -0.70 17.40 -1.90
CA PHE A 697 -0.47 18.84 -2.11
C PHE A 697 0.94 19.33 -1.71
N PRO A 698 1.60 18.80 -0.66
CA PRO A 698 2.94 19.22 -0.30
C PRO A 698 3.98 19.01 -1.41
N TYR A 699 3.79 18.01 -2.28
CA TYR A 699 4.66 17.80 -3.43
C TYR A 699 4.47 18.88 -4.49
N ILE A 700 3.23 19.33 -4.72
CA ILE A 700 2.89 20.40 -5.66
C ILE A 700 3.46 21.74 -5.14
N GLN A 701 3.20 22.08 -3.88
CA GLN A 701 3.71 23.29 -3.22
C GLN A 701 5.24 23.34 -3.26
N LYS A 702 5.90 22.23 -2.90
CA LYS A 702 7.36 22.10 -2.97
C LYS A 702 7.88 22.31 -4.40
N HIS A 703 7.20 21.75 -5.40
CA HIS A 703 7.63 21.89 -6.78
C HIS A 703 7.53 23.33 -7.29
N ILE A 704 6.42 24.01 -6.98
CA ILE A 704 6.20 25.45 -7.27
C ILE A 704 7.30 26.29 -6.63
N LYS A 705 7.48 26.16 -5.30
CA LYS A 705 8.49 26.92 -4.54
C LYS A 705 9.90 26.77 -5.11
N LEU A 706 10.31 25.53 -5.39
CA LEU A 706 11.63 25.26 -5.96
C LEU A 706 11.80 25.87 -7.36
N ALA A 707 10.73 25.94 -8.17
CA ALA A 707 10.79 26.58 -9.49
C ALA A 707 10.93 28.10 -9.38
N GLU A 708 10.26 28.73 -8.40
CA GLU A 708 10.42 30.17 -8.12
C GLU A 708 11.82 30.51 -7.60
N GLU A 709 12.40 29.66 -6.76
CA GLU A 709 13.80 29.77 -6.31
C GLU A 709 14.79 29.64 -7.48
N GLU A 710 14.54 28.72 -8.42
CA GLU A 710 15.35 28.54 -9.62
C GLU A 710 15.27 29.75 -10.56
N ILE A 711 14.07 30.30 -10.76
CA ILE A 711 13.87 31.50 -11.61
C ILE A 711 14.54 32.72 -10.99
N SER A 712 14.49 32.87 -9.67
CA SER A 712 15.02 34.04 -8.98
C SER A 712 16.53 34.03 -8.73
N SER A 713 17.19 32.87 -8.79
CA SER A 713 18.59 32.73 -8.38
C SER A 713 19.63 33.02 -9.47
N SER A 714 19.27 33.21 -10.74
CA SER A 714 20.19 33.55 -11.87
C SER A 714 21.45 32.68 -12.04
N LYS A 715 21.59 31.58 -11.29
CA LYS A 715 22.79 30.72 -11.27
C LYS A 715 22.59 29.48 -12.13
N THR A 716 23.35 29.38 -13.22
CA THR A 716 23.80 28.09 -13.77
C THR A 716 25.16 27.71 -13.14
N PRO A 717 25.50 26.41 -12.95
CA PRO A 717 24.84 25.23 -13.50
C PRO A 717 24.34 24.23 -12.42
N ARG A 718 23.01 24.08 -12.28
CA ARG A 718 22.41 22.82 -11.78
C ARG A 718 22.27 21.75 -12.88
N GLU A 719 22.60 22.11 -14.13
CA GLU A 719 22.55 21.23 -15.29
C GLU A 719 23.38 19.96 -15.10
N GLU A 720 24.61 20.04 -14.54
CA GLU A 720 25.42 18.85 -14.27
C GLU A 720 24.76 17.89 -13.28
N LYS A 721 24.06 18.42 -12.25
CA LYS A 721 23.34 17.60 -11.27
C LYS A 721 22.18 16.86 -11.95
N TYR A 722 21.39 17.57 -12.76
CA TYR A 722 20.24 16.98 -13.45
C TYR A 722 20.66 16.00 -14.56
N MET A 723 21.73 16.31 -15.29
CA MET A 723 22.34 15.39 -16.25
C MET A 723 22.84 14.11 -15.57
N LYS A 724 23.48 14.22 -14.40
CA LYS A 724 23.95 13.06 -13.63
C LYS A 724 22.78 12.21 -13.09
N GLU A 725 21.69 12.84 -12.67
CA GLU A 725 20.46 12.15 -12.27
C GLU A 725 19.72 11.49 -13.46
N ALA A 726 19.80 12.06 -14.67
CA ALA A 726 19.23 11.47 -15.89
C ALA A 726 19.99 10.20 -16.34
N LEU A 727 21.30 10.12 -16.06
CA LEU A 727 22.14 8.96 -16.39
C LEU A 727 21.95 7.78 -15.43
N ASN A 728 21.42 7.99 -14.22
CA ASN A 728 21.09 6.93 -13.27
C ASN A 728 19.79 6.22 -13.68
N TRP A 729 19.90 5.21 -14.54
CA TRP A 729 18.77 4.37 -14.95
C TRP A 729 18.39 3.38 -13.84
N SER A 730 17.15 3.44 -13.36
CA SER A 730 16.56 2.43 -12.47
C SER A 730 15.30 1.84 -13.10
N ALA A 731 15.10 0.52 -12.93
CA ALA A 731 13.83 -0.13 -13.27
C ALA A 731 12.69 0.41 -12.39
N ASP A 732 11.45 0.48 -12.91
CA ASP A 732 10.31 0.95 -12.11
C ASP A 732 9.98 -0.10 -11.03
N PRO A 733 10.10 0.20 -9.72
CA PRO A 733 9.72 -0.74 -8.67
C PRO A 733 8.21 -1.04 -8.64
N TYR A 734 7.41 -0.26 -9.39
CA TYR A 734 5.98 -0.44 -9.57
C TYR A 734 5.59 -1.14 -10.87
N ASP A 735 6.56 -1.72 -11.59
CA ASP A 735 6.30 -2.63 -12.70
C ASP A 735 5.55 -3.85 -12.14
N GLN A 736 4.22 -3.74 -12.07
CA GLN A 736 3.38 -4.87 -11.78
C GLN A 736 3.48 -5.74 -13.01
N ASP A 737 4.05 -6.93 -12.84
CA ASP A 737 3.67 -8.12 -13.59
C ASP A 737 2.14 -8.27 -13.47
N GLU A 738 1.37 -7.44 -14.19
CA GLU A 738 0.01 -7.76 -14.58
C GLU A 738 0.16 -8.97 -15.48
N GLY A 739 0.11 -10.13 -14.83
CA GLY A 739 0.61 -11.40 -15.34
C GLY A 739 0.41 -11.53 -16.84
N ARG A 740 1.53 -11.58 -17.56
CA ARG A 740 1.60 -12.17 -18.89
C ARG A 740 0.67 -13.38 -18.91
N PHE A 741 -0.37 -13.28 -19.74
CA PHE A 741 -1.38 -14.28 -20.06
C PHE A 741 -0.93 -15.72 -19.68
N GLY A 742 -1.15 -16.05 -18.42
CA GLY A 742 -0.49 -17.14 -17.73
C GLY A 742 -1.50 -18.20 -17.33
N SER A 743 -1.78 -19.09 -18.29
CA SER A 743 -2.37 -20.40 -18.13
C SER A 743 -3.90 -20.49 -17.95
N TRP A 744 -4.58 -20.75 -19.08
CA TRP A 744 -5.96 -21.26 -19.16
C TRP A 744 -6.19 -22.52 -18.29
N ILE A 745 -5.12 -23.22 -17.91
CA ILE A 745 -5.16 -24.40 -17.03
C ILE A 745 -5.61 -24.01 -15.60
N ILE A 746 -5.26 -22.81 -15.11
CA ILE A 746 -5.70 -22.33 -13.79
C ILE A 746 -7.19 -22.03 -13.81
N SER A 747 -7.70 -21.41 -14.89
CA SER A 747 -9.13 -21.18 -15.09
C SER A 747 -9.93 -22.49 -15.14
N LEU A 748 -9.38 -23.54 -15.76
CA LEU A 748 -10.02 -24.86 -15.82
C LEU A 748 -10.11 -25.52 -14.43
N ILE A 749 -9.05 -25.43 -13.62
CA ILE A 749 -9.02 -25.91 -12.23
C ILE A 749 -10.03 -25.14 -11.37
N ILE A 750 -10.17 -23.82 -11.58
CA ILE A 750 -11.15 -22.96 -10.88
C ILE A 750 -12.58 -23.36 -11.25
N ILE A 751 -12.87 -23.63 -12.52
CA ILE A 751 -14.19 -24.10 -12.97
C ILE A 751 -14.51 -25.46 -12.31
N ILE A 752 -13.54 -26.38 -12.27
CA ILE A 752 -13.73 -27.70 -11.63
C ILE A 752 -13.98 -27.54 -10.12
N LEU A 753 -13.24 -26.66 -9.43
CA LEU A 753 -13.45 -26.36 -8.01
C LEU A 753 -14.82 -25.71 -7.76
N LEU A 754 -15.23 -24.73 -8.57
CA LEU A 754 -16.54 -24.11 -8.48
C LEU A 754 -17.66 -25.12 -8.73
N VAL A 755 -17.52 -26.02 -9.71
CA VAL A 755 -18.48 -27.10 -9.98
C VAL A 755 -18.55 -28.11 -8.83
N LEU A 756 -17.41 -28.47 -8.22
CA LEU A 756 -17.35 -29.30 -7.03
C LEU A 756 -18.01 -28.62 -5.82
N MET A 757 -17.80 -27.32 -5.63
CA MET A 757 -18.44 -26.54 -4.58
C MET A 757 -19.94 -26.38 -4.82
N PHE A 758 -20.37 -26.18 -6.07
CA PHE A 758 -21.78 -26.13 -6.45
C PHE A 758 -22.47 -27.49 -6.23
N LYS A 759 -21.80 -28.60 -6.56
CA LYS A 759 -22.29 -29.95 -6.24
C LYS A 759 -22.40 -30.16 -4.73
N LEU A 760 -21.43 -29.72 -3.94
CA LEU A 760 -21.52 -29.79 -2.47
C LEU A 760 -22.66 -28.93 -1.91
N PHE A 761 -22.92 -27.75 -2.50
CA PHE A 761 -24.01 -26.87 -2.12
C PHE A 761 -25.38 -27.53 -2.30
N PHE A 762 -25.60 -28.23 -3.43
CA PHE A 762 -26.84 -28.97 -3.66
C PHE A 762 -26.95 -30.26 -2.83
N LEU A 763 -25.83 -30.94 -2.57
CA LEU A 763 -25.81 -32.17 -1.74
C LEU A 763 -26.04 -31.89 -0.25
N LEU A 764 -25.68 -30.70 0.24
CA LEU A 764 -25.86 -30.30 1.65
C LEU A 764 -27.15 -29.48 1.88
N GLY A 765 -27.84 -29.05 0.83
CA GLY A 765 -29.12 -28.33 0.91
C GLY A 765 -30.36 -29.22 1.09
N PHE A 766 -30.19 -30.55 1.07
CA PHE A 766 -31.27 -31.54 1.21
C PHE A 766 -31.02 -32.56 2.33
N SER A 767 -30.19 -32.25 3.33
CA SER A 767 -30.01 -33.10 4.52
C SER A 767 -30.02 -32.33 5.83
#